data_AF-A0A8G1A2F9-F1
#
_entry.id   AF-A0A8G1A2F9-F1
#
_cell.length_a   1.000
_cell.length_b   1.000
_cell.length_c   1.000
_cell.angle_alpha   90.00
_cell.angle_beta   90.00
_cell.angle_gamma   90.00
#
_symmetry.space_group_name_H-M   'P 1'
#
loop_
_entity.id
_entity.type
_entity.pdbx_description
1 polymer ?
#
loop_
_entity_poly.entity_id
_entity_poly.type
_entity_poly.pdbx_seq_one_letter_code
_entity_poly.pdbx_strand_id
1 'polypeptide(L)'
;MTGNNWTTFLVVALFVFCALLTPSAAALDVVATTSVLADPFQAIGGEHVEAIAVADPAICPHMQGDIIDNRIQMQKDFIASADLFVAHDSSMDKPVVMPAIEKFIDANDYGTVDWTVVETEYWNTPENAKVLAAEVRSILAEVDPENATAYEANYESYCEAIDATDLTEEEAARINGQDVIVMAWQKNPVENWLGLNVVAVFGPEFYMEGKFTPAKVVDDINADPEKYQNVKYVIENMQSGEMAKGIEEALHDQGIRAERVIFTNFPMSITDVKSIPDVLVHNKEAITPPDRPMTIVATTSVISDPFQAIGGEHVEAIAVADPTICPHMQGDIIDSRIQMQKDLIASADLFVAHDSSMDKPVVMPAIEKFMDANDYGTVGWTVMEVQDWNTPEKAILFAKNVRDILSNAQPWHADEFEENFQTYCDAIDEADIAASERERIEGQDVVVMAWQKDPTENWLGLNVVAVFGPEFYMQGKFTPAKIVDDINANPEKYLNVKYVIENMQSGEMAKGIEEALNDQGVQAERVIFTNFPMSIAGVESIPDVLAHNKEAVMAPARKYSESDDDWEAPAAQLGAGEENEFCFEGCAVSRIALIPEGAIGSLILTAKEVASLPGEIEPPENTTYRYLAITPSSESVQENCEAWIEFSVGESWLTEKGIEPLDIVMIHYHDGAWQILDTEYLGTTNGVAIYRARCTGFSYFAITVLPGGATFAETTASHQTIETNESTESNSIVTTTKPQAQAAVPTETTASSTAAPPQTTPQQSPIGPVFFFALAAVVFGLMRRI
;
A
#
# COMPACT_ATOMS: atom_id res chain seq x y z
N MET A 1 -47.20 72.61 -26.28
CA MET A 1 -47.25 71.34 -27.04
C MET A 1 -47.33 70.22 -26.02
N THR A 2 -48.55 69.90 -25.61
CA THR A 2 -48.89 68.80 -24.70
C THR A 2 -49.20 67.59 -25.56
N GLY A 3 -48.29 66.63 -25.62
CA GLY A 3 -48.45 65.42 -26.42
C GLY A 3 -47.90 64.20 -25.70
N ASN A 4 -48.80 63.27 -25.38
CA ASN A 4 -48.62 61.82 -25.53
C ASN A 4 -47.54 61.04 -24.75
N ASN A 5 -47.11 61.49 -23.57
CA ASN A 5 -46.21 60.64 -22.76
C ASN A 5 -46.94 59.57 -21.94
N TRP A 6 -48.20 59.79 -21.55
CA TRP A 6 -48.95 58.84 -20.71
C TRP A 6 -49.42 57.59 -21.48
N THR A 7 -49.85 57.77 -22.73
CA THR A 7 -50.23 56.68 -23.63
C THR A 7 -49.03 55.84 -24.03
N THR A 8 -47.87 56.46 -24.27
CA THR A 8 -46.63 55.73 -24.61
C THR A 8 -46.12 54.93 -23.40
N PHE A 9 -46.21 55.46 -22.19
CA PHE A 9 -45.81 54.74 -20.97
C PHE A 9 -46.74 53.55 -20.66
N LEU A 10 -48.05 53.71 -20.85
CA LEU A 10 -49.01 52.61 -20.70
C LEU A 10 -48.82 51.53 -21.77
N VAL A 11 -48.53 51.89 -23.01
CA VAL A 11 -48.28 50.92 -24.09
C VAL A 11 -46.97 50.16 -23.85
N VAL A 12 -45.91 50.82 -23.39
CA VAL A 12 -44.63 50.17 -23.05
C VAL A 12 -44.77 49.30 -21.79
N ALA A 13 -45.47 49.76 -20.75
CA ALA A 13 -45.73 48.96 -19.57
C ALA A 13 -46.64 47.74 -19.86
N LEU A 14 -47.62 47.90 -20.76
CA LEU A 14 -48.45 46.79 -21.23
C LEU A 14 -47.65 45.83 -22.13
N PHE A 15 -46.72 46.32 -22.95
CA PHE A 15 -45.81 45.48 -23.74
C PHE A 15 -44.83 44.71 -22.85
N VAL A 16 -44.29 45.31 -21.80
CA VAL A 16 -43.41 44.64 -20.83
C VAL A 16 -44.19 43.66 -19.96
N PHE A 17 -45.42 43.98 -19.56
CA PHE A 17 -46.28 43.07 -18.81
C PHE A 17 -46.81 41.91 -19.68
N CYS A 18 -47.08 42.14 -20.96
CA CYS A 18 -47.43 41.08 -21.91
C CYS A 18 -46.20 40.25 -22.35
N ALA A 19 -45.00 40.83 -22.38
CA ALA A 19 -43.75 40.08 -22.60
C ALA A 19 -43.32 39.25 -21.39
N LEU A 20 -43.81 39.58 -20.19
CA LEU A 20 -43.67 38.78 -18.95
C LEU A 20 -44.81 37.77 -18.76
N LEU A 21 -45.79 37.75 -19.66
CA LEU A 21 -46.90 36.79 -19.72
C LEU A 21 -46.73 35.86 -20.93
N THR A 22 -45.49 35.51 -21.29
CA THR A 22 -45.28 34.29 -22.08
C THR A 22 -45.76 33.14 -21.21
N PRO A 23 -46.79 32.37 -21.61
CA PRO A 23 -47.05 31.12 -20.93
C PRO A 23 -45.73 30.36 -20.94
N SER A 24 -45.23 29.96 -19.77
CA SER A 24 -44.27 28.87 -19.73
C SER A 24 -44.99 27.74 -20.46
N ALA A 25 -44.48 27.33 -21.63
CA ALA A 25 -44.93 26.07 -22.22
C ALA A 25 -44.81 25.02 -21.10
N ALA A 26 -45.86 24.23 -20.92
CA ALA A 26 -45.78 23.12 -19.97
C ALA A 26 -44.67 22.19 -20.45
N ALA A 27 -43.87 21.67 -19.52
CA ALA A 27 -42.85 20.68 -19.87
C ALA A 27 -43.54 19.47 -20.51
N LEU A 28 -42.86 18.86 -21.49
CA LEU A 28 -43.30 17.63 -22.12
C LEU A 28 -43.10 16.47 -21.15
N ASP A 29 -44.18 15.77 -20.81
CA ASP A 29 -44.12 14.59 -19.94
C ASP A 29 -43.73 13.36 -20.78
N VAL A 30 -42.51 12.85 -20.58
CA VAL A 30 -41.95 11.72 -21.36
C VAL A 30 -41.90 10.45 -20.51
N VAL A 31 -42.54 9.38 -21.00
CA VAL A 31 -42.50 8.05 -20.39
C VAL A 31 -41.57 7.16 -21.21
N ALA A 32 -40.42 6.84 -20.65
CA ALA A 32 -39.45 5.95 -21.24
C ALA A 32 -39.53 4.53 -20.64
N THR A 33 -39.28 3.52 -21.47
CA THR A 33 -39.25 2.13 -20.97
C THR A 33 -38.11 1.89 -20.00
N THR A 34 -36.93 2.48 -20.23
CA THR A 34 -35.72 2.31 -19.40
C THR A 34 -35.07 3.65 -19.05
N SER A 35 -34.19 3.66 -18.04
CA SER A 35 -33.44 4.85 -17.66
C SER A 35 -32.40 5.28 -18.70
N VAL A 36 -31.94 4.35 -19.55
CA VAL A 36 -31.06 4.66 -20.70
C VAL A 36 -31.75 5.60 -21.68
N LEU A 37 -33.07 5.48 -21.83
CA LEU A 37 -33.85 6.42 -22.65
C LEU A 37 -34.28 7.65 -21.84
N ALA A 38 -34.72 7.48 -20.59
CA ALA A 38 -35.18 8.63 -19.79
C ALA A 38 -34.09 9.70 -19.61
N ASP A 39 -32.84 9.29 -19.40
CA ASP A 39 -31.71 10.18 -19.12
C ASP A 39 -31.42 11.20 -20.24
N PRO A 40 -31.12 10.80 -21.50
CA PRO A 40 -30.88 11.77 -22.56
C PRO A 40 -32.12 12.63 -22.88
N PHE A 41 -33.34 12.09 -22.74
CA PHE A 41 -34.57 12.90 -22.89
C PHE A 41 -34.65 13.99 -21.81
N GLN A 42 -34.34 13.67 -20.55
CA GLN A 42 -34.30 14.66 -19.47
C GLN A 42 -33.15 15.66 -19.63
N ALA A 43 -31.94 15.19 -19.95
CA ALA A 43 -30.75 16.02 -20.04
C ALA A 43 -30.83 17.01 -21.21
N ILE A 44 -31.23 16.53 -22.39
CA ILE A 44 -31.38 17.37 -23.59
C ILE A 44 -32.63 18.23 -23.49
N GLY A 45 -33.72 17.68 -22.94
CA GLY A 45 -34.96 18.40 -22.73
C GLY A 45 -34.88 19.53 -21.70
N GLY A 46 -34.00 19.40 -20.70
CA GLY A 46 -33.79 20.40 -19.67
C GLY A 46 -35.07 20.73 -18.90
N GLU A 47 -35.35 22.03 -18.72
CA GLU A 47 -36.59 22.49 -18.05
C GLU A 47 -37.87 22.31 -18.87
N HIS A 48 -37.76 21.93 -20.15
CA HIS A 48 -38.89 21.74 -21.07
C HIS A 48 -39.36 20.29 -21.15
N VAL A 49 -38.70 19.37 -20.46
CA VAL A 49 -39.07 17.94 -20.42
C VAL A 49 -39.01 17.47 -18.98
N GLU A 50 -40.00 16.68 -18.58
CA GLU A 50 -39.92 15.82 -17.40
C GLU A 50 -39.95 14.38 -17.89
N ALA A 51 -38.89 13.59 -17.66
CA ALA A 51 -38.81 12.21 -18.12
C ALA A 51 -38.76 11.21 -16.97
N ILE A 52 -39.53 10.12 -17.09
CA ILE A 52 -39.49 9.00 -16.14
C ILE A 52 -39.13 7.68 -16.83
N ALA A 53 -38.51 6.78 -16.08
CA ALA A 53 -38.25 5.40 -16.50
C ALA A 53 -39.20 4.41 -15.82
N VAL A 54 -39.83 3.53 -16.60
CA VAL A 54 -40.78 2.52 -16.10
C VAL A 54 -40.13 1.20 -15.70
N ALA A 55 -38.97 0.82 -16.25
CA ALA A 55 -38.16 -0.31 -15.78
C ALA A 55 -37.14 0.11 -14.70
N ASP A 56 -36.84 -0.79 -13.77
CA ASP A 56 -36.09 -0.50 -12.54
C ASP A 56 -34.61 -0.60 -12.92
N PRO A 57 -33.83 0.48 -12.79
CA PRO A 57 -32.45 0.46 -13.25
C PRO A 57 -31.55 -0.51 -12.46
N ALA A 58 -31.95 -0.94 -11.26
CA ALA A 58 -31.18 -1.87 -10.44
C ALA A 58 -31.42 -3.35 -10.78
N ILE A 59 -32.41 -3.68 -11.63
CA ILE A 59 -32.82 -5.06 -11.92
C ILE A 59 -32.74 -5.33 -13.42
N CYS A 60 -32.33 -6.54 -13.82
CA CYS A 60 -32.28 -6.92 -15.23
C CYS A 60 -33.67 -6.73 -15.87
N PRO A 61 -33.82 -5.96 -16.97
CA PRO A 61 -35.13 -5.71 -17.59
C PRO A 61 -35.92 -6.99 -17.93
N HIS A 62 -35.22 -8.07 -18.27
CA HIS A 62 -35.84 -9.37 -18.58
C HIS A 62 -36.47 -10.07 -17.35
N MET A 63 -36.19 -9.61 -16.13
CA MET A 63 -36.61 -10.24 -14.87
C MET A 63 -37.64 -9.42 -14.09
N GLN A 64 -38.19 -8.35 -14.67
CA GLN A 64 -39.03 -7.39 -13.94
C GLN A 64 -40.54 -7.62 -14.05
N GLY A 65 -40.98 -8.74 -14.64
CA GLY A 65 -42.42 -9.01 -14.85
C GLY A 65 -43.27 -8.90 -13.59
N ASP A 66 -42.74 -9.31 -12.43
CA ASP A 66 -43.48 -9.31 -11.16
C ASP A 66 -43.56 -7.94 -10.47
N ILE A 67 -42.75 -6.95 -10.90
CA ILE A 67 -42.66 -5.63 -10.27
C ILE A 67 -43.16 -4.49 -11.16
N ILE A 68 -43.22 -4.70 -12.48
CA ILE A 68 -43.51 -3.63 -13.44
C ILE A 68 -44.91 -3.03 -13.25
N ASP A 69 -45.92 -3.87 -12.95
CA ASP A 69 -47.28 -3.40 -12.70
C ASP A 69 -47.34 -2.45 -11.48
N ASN A 70 -46.60 -2.76 -10.39
CA ASN A 70 -46.53 -1.91 -9.21
C ASN A 70 -45.82 -0.57 -9.49
N ARG A 71 -44.76 -0.61 -10.31
CA ARG A 71 -44.03 0.58 -10.76
C ARG A 71 -44.93 1.53 -11.55
N ILE A 72 -45.71 0.99 -12.48
CA ILE A 72 -46.72 1.75 -13.22
C ILE A 72 -47.75 2.35 -12.26
N GLN A 73 -48.23 1.59 -11.27
CA GLN A 73 -49.17 2.12 -10.28
C GLN A 73 -48.61 3.29 -9.45
N MET A 74 -47.31 3.29 -9.14
CA MET A 74 -46.66 4.38 -8.41
C MET A 74 -46.57 5.68 -9.23
N GLN A 75 -46.48 5.57 -10.56
CA GLN A 75 -46.36 6.69 -11.49
C GLN A 75 -47.63 6.90 -12.35
N LYS A 76 -48.76 6.33 -11.91
CA LYS A 76 -49.98 6.20 -12.71
C LYS A 76 -50.51 7.52 -13.26
N ASP A 77 -50.39 8.60 -12.50
CA ASP A 77 -50.97 9.90 -12.88
C ASP A 77 -50.10 10.53 -13.97
N PHE A 78 -48.77 10.44 -13.83
CA PHE A 78 -47.79 10.85 -14.85
C PHE A 78 -47.95 10.03 -16.14
N ILE A 79 -48.04 8.70 -16.02
CA ILE A 79 -48.19 7.80 -17.16
C ILE A 79 -49.53 8.03 -17.89
N ALA A 80 -50.60 8.35 -17.16
CA ALA A 80 -51.90 8.59 -17.76
C ALA A 80 -51.99 9.90 -18.56
N SER A 81 -51.17 10.90 -18.23
CA SER A 81 -51.16 12.21 -18.89
C SER A 81 -49.94 12.45 -19.78
N ALA A 82 -49.07 11.46 -19.96
CA ALA A 82 -47.83 11.60 -20.71
C ALA A 82 -48.07 12.06 -22.15
N ASP A 83 -47.21 12.98 -22.61
CA ASP A 83 -47.25 13.52 -23.97
C ASP A 83 -46.50 12.63 -24.97
N LEU A 84 -45.49 11.90 -24.50
CA LEU A 84 -44.63 11.07 -25.35
C LEU A 84 -44.26 9.75 -24.66
N PHE A 85 -44.40 8.64 -25.39
CA PHE A 85 -43.96 7.31 -24.97
C PHE A 85 -42.79 6.84 -25.84
N VAL A 86 -41.65 6.52 -25.22
CA VAL A 86 -40.41 6.17 -25.94
C VAL A 86 -39.88 4.79 -25.54
N ALA A 87 -39.45 4.01 -26.54
CA ALA A 87 -38.93 2.66 -26.35
C ALA A 87 -37.87 2.33 -27.42
N HIS A 88 -37.02 1.32 -27.19
CA HIS A 88 -36.20 0.74 -28.27
C HIS A 88 -36.98 -0.30 -29.11
N ASP A 89 -38.20 -0.67 -28.69
CA ASP A 89 -38.97 -1.77 -29.28
C ASP A 89 -38.17 -3.11 -29.33
N SER A 90 -37.30 -3.30 -28.33
CA SER A 90 -36.32 -4.38 -28.31
C SER A 90 -36.81 -5.60 -27.51
N SER A 91 -35.95 -6.60 -27.33
CA SER A 91 -36.20 -7.71 -26.40
C SER A 91 -36.30 -7.25 -24.94
N MET A 92 -35.83 -6.05 -24.60
CA MET A 92 -35.98 -5.47 -23.26
C MET A 92 -37.39 -4.90 -23.03
N ASP A 93 -38.03 -4.39 -24.09
CA ASP A 93 -39.27 -3.63 -24.00
C ASP A 93 -40.51 -4.50 -24.26
N LYS A 94 -40.47 -5.27 -25.35
CA LYS A 94 -41.59 -6.04 -25.89
C LYS A 94 -42.16 -7.09 -24.94
N PRO A 95 -41.37 -7.82 -24.14
CA PRO A 95 -41.94 -8.90 -23.31
C PRO A 95 -42.58 -8.43 -22.01
N VAL A 96 -42.19 -7.24 -21.51
CA VAL A 96 -42.51 -6.80 -20.14
C VAL A 96 -43.10 -5.39 -20.12
N VAL A 97 -42.32 -4.37 -20.49
CA VAL A 97 -42.65 -2.97 -20.18
C VAL A 97 -43.75 -2.43 -21.09
N MET A 98 -43.61 -2.58 -22.42
CA MET A 98 -44.61 -2.04 -23.36
C MET A 98 -46.00 -2.67 -23.16
N PRO A 99 -46.14 -4.01 -23.06
CA PRO A 99 -47.46 -4.63 -22.84
C PRO A 99 -48.08 -4.23 -21.49
N ALA A 100 -47.27 -4.02 -20.45
CA ALA A 100 -47.77 -3.62 -19.14
C ALA A 100 -48.35 -2.20 -19.16
N ILE A 101 -47.68 -1.26 -19.85
CA ILE A 101 -48.18 0.12 -20.02
C ILE A 101 -49.44 0.11 -20.90
N GLU A 102 -49.43 -0.58 -22.04
CA GLU A 102 -50.59 -0.67 -22.93
C GLU A 102 -51.81 -1.25 -22.21
N LYS A 103 -51.61 -2.32 -21.43
CA LYS A 103 -52.66 -2.92 -20.60
C LYS A 103 -53.16 -1.96 -19.53
N PHE A 104 -52.27 -1.17 -18.89
CA PHE A 104 -52.68 -0.18 -17.89
C PHE A 104 -53.51 0.94 -18.52
N ILE A 105 -53.09 1.47 -19.66
CA ILE A 105 -53.80 2.54 -20.40
C ILE A 105 -55.18 2.04 -20.87
N ASP A 106 -55.26 0.85 -21.46
CA ASP A 106 -56.51 0.22 -21.91
C ASP A 106 -57.46 -0.06 -20.74
N ALA A 107 -56.95 -0.65 -19.65
CA ALA A 107 -57.76 -1.03 -18.49
C ALA A 107 -58.38 0.16 -17.73
N ASN A 108 -57.87 1.38 -17.94
CA ASN A 108 -58.36 2.60 -17.31
C ASN A 108 -59.03 3.58 -18.29
N ASP A 109 -59.28 3.17 -19.54
CA ASP A 109 -59.87 4.00 -20.59
C ASP A 109 -59.10 5.30 -20.88
N TYR A 110 -57.76 5.30 -20.76
CA TYR A 110 -56.91 6.47 -20.99
C TYR A 110 -56.54 6.70 -22.46
N GLY A 111 -56.96 5.81 -23.37
CA GLY A 111 -56.73 5.94 -24.81
C GLY A 111 -55.84 4.84 -25.36
N THR A 112 -54.97 5.18 -26.31
CA THR A 112 -53.99 4.26 -26.91
C THR A 112 -52.60 4.85 -26.80
N VAL A 113 -51.60 4.00 -26.56
CA VAL A 113 -50.19 4.40 -26.56
C VAL A 113 -49.69 4.42 -28.01
N ASP A 114 -49.09 5.54 -28.42
CA ASP A 114 -48.33 5.65 -29.66
C ASP A 114 -46.85 5.70 -29.29
N TRP A 115 -46.08 4.71 -29.74
CA TRP A 115 -44.68 4.54 -29.36
C TRP A 115 -43.78 5.24 -30.35
N THR A 116 -42.96 6.17 -29.87
CA THR A 116 -41.78 6.63 -30.60
C THR A 116 -40.63 5.66 -30.38
N VAL A 117 -40.24 4.97 -31.44
CA VAL A 117 -39.15 3.99 -31.41
C VAL A 117 -37.82 4.72 -31.60
N VAL A 118 -36.90 4.53 -30.66
CA VAL A 118 -35.52 5.00 -30.73
C VAL A 118 -34.66 3.86 -31.30
N GLU A 119 -34.13 4.06 -32.51
CA GLU A 119 -33.44 3.02 -33.29
C GLU A 119 -32.03 2.71 -32.73
N THR A 120 -31.39 3.65 -32.04
CA THR A 120 -30.04 3.48 -31.50
C THR A 120 -30.03 2.58 -30.26
N GLU A 121 -29.80 1.27 -30.43
CA GLU A 121 -29.78 0.28 -29.34
C GLU A 121 -28.48 0.24 -28.50
N TYR A 122 -27.45 1.03 -28.84
CA TYR A 122 -26.17 1.04 -28.12
C TYR A 122 -25.92 2.41 -27.49
N TRP A 123 -25.43 2.44 -26.25
CA TRP A 123 -25.18 3.67 -25.49
C TRP A 123 -23.96 3.60 -24.58
N ASN A 124 -23.44 2.41 -24.31
CA ASN A 124 -22.46 2.17 -23.25
C ASN A 124 -21.02 2.47 -23.65
N THR A 125 -20.79 3.28 -24.69
CA THR A 125 -19.50 3.88 -25.03
C THR A 125 -19.71 5.37 -25.32
N PRO A 126 -18.69 6.24 -25.18
CA PRO A 126 -18.84 7.67 -25.48
C PRO A 126 -19.38 7.94 -26.90
N GLU A 127 -18.88 7.21 -27.89
CA GLU A 127 -19.34 7.34 -29.28
C GLU A 127 -20.83 6.95 -29.43
N ASN A 128 -21.22 5.79 -28.89
CA ASN A 128 -22.61 5.32 -28.99
C ASN A 128 -23.57 6.21 -28.18
N ALA A 129 -23.16 6.70 -27.01
CA ALA A 129 -23.95 7.64 -26.21
C ALA A 129 -24.25 8.94 -26.97
N LYS A 130 -23.27 9.47 -27.73
CA LYS A 130 -23.48 10.65 -28.58
C LYS A 130 -24.42 10.38 -29.75
N VAL A 131 -24.37 9.20 -30.35
CA VAL A 131 -25.32 8.81 -31.41
C VAL A 131 -26.75 8.77 -30.85
N LEU A 132 -26.95 8.15 -29.69
CA LEU A 132 -28.24 8.12 -29.00
C LEU A 132 -28.72 9.55 -28.67
N ALA A 133 -27.84 10.39 -28.11
CA ALA A 133 -28.15 11.78 -27.80
C ALA A 133 -28.59 12.57 -29.04
N ALA A 134 -27.94 12.35 -30.19
CA ALA A 134 -28.28 13.04 -31.43
C ALA A 134 -29.67 12.64 -31.97
N GLU A 135 -30.04 11.36 -31.81
CA GLU A 135 -31.36 10.86 -32.15
C GLU A 135 -32.43 11.47 -31.23
N VAL A 136 -32.21 11.45 -29.91
CA VAL A 136 -33.12 12.05 -28.92
C VAL A 136 -33.33 13.53 -29.16
N ARG A 137 -32.26 14.29 -29.41
CA ARG A 137 -32.33 15.71 -29.79
C ARG A 137 -33.22 15.91 -31.03
N SER A 138 -33.09 15.05 -32.03
CA SER A 138 -33.87 15.13 -33.27
C SER A 138 -35.35 14.83 -33.03
N ILE A 139 -35.67 13.84 -32.19
CA ILE A 139 -37.04 13.53 -31.77
C ILE A 139 -37.67 14.70 -31.02
N LEU A 140 -36.96 15.25 -30.02
CA LEU A 140 -37.45 16.38 -29.24
C LEU A 140 -37.72 17.62 -30.12
N ALA A 141 -36.84 17.92 -31.08
CA ALA A 141 -37.04 19.03 -32.01
C ALA A 141 -38.20 18.83 -32.99
N GLU A 142 -38.59 17.58 -33.28
CA GLU A 142 -39.76 17.26 -34.10
C GLU A 142 -41.07 17.36 -33.31
N VAL A 143 -41.09 16.81 -32.09
CA VAL A 143 -42.27 16.78 -31.21
C VAL A 143 -42.55 18.15 -30.60
N ASP A 144 -41.52 18.92 -30.28
CA ASP A 144 -41.62 20.26 -29.71
C ASP A 144 -40.66 21.26 -30.41
N PRO A 145 -41.02 21.73 -31.62
CA PRO A 145 -40.19 22.63 -32.41
C PRO A 145 -39.98 24.02 -31.79
N GLU A 146 -40.83 24.43 -30.84
CA GLU A 146 -40.74 25.76 -30.19
C GLU A 146 -39.50 25.86 -29.29
N ASN A 147 -39.06 24.74 -28.71
CA ASN A 147 -37.90 24.65 -27.82
C ASN A 147 -36.64 24.06 -28.49
N ALA A 148 -36.66 23.80 -29.80
CA ALA A 148 -35.56 23.16 -30.54
C ALA A 148 -34.18 23.84 -30.36
N THR A 149 -34.13 25.16 -30.16
CA THR A 149 -32.85 25.87 -29.89
C THR A 149 -32.30 25.54 -28.50
N ALA A 150 -33.16 25.37 -27.50
CA ALA A 150 -32.75 24.95 -26.16
C ALA A 150 -32.26 23.49 -26.19
N TYR A 151 -32.96 22.61 -26.91
CA TYR A 151 -32.55 21.21 -27.10
C TYR A 151 -31.19 21.10 -27.78
N GLU A 152 -30.88 21.92 -28.78
CA GLU A 152 -29.55 21.91 -29.39
C GLU A 152 -28.45 22.31 -28.39
N ALA A 153 -28.67 23.37 -27.60
CA ALA A 153 -27.68 23.84 -26.61
C ALA A 153 -27.46 22.83 -25.48
N ASN A 154 -28.53 22.19 -24.99
CA ASN A 154 -28.43 21.14 -23.97
C ASN A 154 -27.78 19.87 -24.53
N TYR A 155 -28.07 19.51 -25.79
CA TYR A 155 -27.39 18.42 -26.48
C TYR A 155 -25.87 18.66 -26.59
N GLU A 156 -25.44 19.86 -26.97
CA GLU A 156 -24.01 20.21 -26.99
C GLU A 156 -23.37 20.04 -25.61
N SER A 157 -24.03 20.54 -24.56
CA SER A 157 -23.56 20.41 -23.17
C SER A 157 -23.50 18.94 -22.71
N TYR A 158 -24.48 18.14 -23.13
CA TYR A 158 -24.52 16.71 -22.82
C TYR A 158 -23.43 15.92 -23.56
N CYS A 159 -23.14 16.27 -24.81
CA CYS A 159 -22.01 15.73 -25.54
C CYS A 159 -20.66 16.09 -24.90
N GLU A 160 -20.49 17.33 -24.41
CA GLU A 160 -19.29 17.71 -23.67
C GLU A 160 -19.12 16.88 -22.39
N ALA A 161 -20.21 16.60 -21.66
CA ALA A 161 -20.19 15.72 -20.50
C ALA A 161 -19.80 14.28 -20.87
N ILE A 162 -20.30 13.75 -21.99
CA ILE A 162 -19.91 12.42 -22.52
C ILE A 162 -18.44 12.40 -22.93
N ASP A 163 -17.97 13.41 -23.67
CA ASP A 163 -16.57 13.49 -24.13
C ASP A 163 -15.59 13.55 -22.95
N ALA A 164 -15.97 14.20 -21.84
CA ALA A 164 -15.18 14.24 -20.61
C ALA A 164 -15.02 12.88 -19.92
N THR A 165 -15.84 11.88 -20.27
CA THR A 165 -15.74 10.52 -19.71
C THR A 165 -14.73 9.64 -20.44
N ASP A 166 -14.31 10.03 -21.64
CA ASP A 166 -13.44 9.22 -22.48
C ASP A 166 -12.06 9.03 -21.84
N LEU A 167 -11.27 8.10 -22.39
CA LEU A 167 -9.95 7.79 -21.89
C LEU A 167 -8.95 8.91 -22.21
N THR A 168 -8.24 9.37 -21.19
CA THR A 168 -6.97 10.08 -21.38
C THR A 168 -5.87 9.14 -21.88
N GLU A 169 -4.78 9.68 -22.43
CA GLU A 169 -3.65 8.86 -22.89
C GLU A 169 -3.04 8.02 -21.74
N GLU A 170 -2.98 8.57 -20.52
CA GLU A 170 -2.47 7.91 -19.33
C GLU A 170 -3.40 6.78 -18.85
N GLU A 171 -4.72 7.02 -18.81
CA GLU A 171 -5.70 5.97 -18.51
C GLU A 171 -5.67 4.86 -19.57
N ALA A 172 -5.62 5.21 -20.84
CA ALA A 172 -5.54 4.25 -21.94
C ALA A 172 -4.28 3.38 -21.84
N ALA A 173 -3.13 3.97 -21.49
CA ALA A 173 -1.88 3.22 -21.29
C ALA A 173 -2.01 2.20 -20.15
N ARG A 174 -2.70 2.55 -19.05
CA ARG A 174 -2.91 1.65 -17.91
C ARG A 174 -3.95 0.57 -18.17
N ILE A 175 -5.00 0.86 -18.94
CA ILE A 175 -6.14 -0.06 -19.12
C ILE A 175 -5.94 -0.99 -20.32
N ASN A 176 -5.44 -0.48 -21.44
CA ASN A 176 -5.44 -1.22 -22.71
C ASN A 176 -4.64 -2.54 -22.64
N GLY A 177 -5.13 -3.55 -23.34
CA GLY A 177 -4.42 -4.80 -23.56
C GLY A 177 -4.44 -5.79 -22.40
N GLN A 178 -5.05 -5.46 -21.27
CA GLN A 178 -5.21 -6.40 -20.16
C GLN A 178 -6.25 -7.49 -20.51
N ASP A 179 -5.94 -8.73 -20.13
CA ASP A 179 -6.79 -9.89 -20.39
C ASP A 179 -7.98 -9.94 -19.43
N VAL A 180 -9.19 -10.14 -19.97
CA VAL A 180 -10.42 -10.16 -19.18
C VAL A 180 -11.40 -11.26 -19.60
N ILE A 181 -12.20 -11.71 -18.63
CA ILE A 181 -13.43 -12.46 -18.89
C ILE A 181 -14.60 -11.49 -18.66
N VAL A 182 -15.50 -11.37 -19.63
CA VAL A 182 -16.55 -10.33 -19.58
C VAL A 182 -17.95 -10.91 -19.78
N MET A 183 -18.94 -10.37 -19.06
CA MET A 183 -20.33 -10.70 -19.33
C MET A 183 -20.73 -10.18 -20.73
N ALA A 184 -21.50 -10.97 -21.48
CA ALA A 184 -21.85 -10.68 -22.88
C ALA A 184 -22.39 -9.25 -23.11
N TRP A 185 -23.16 -8.71 -22.16
CA TRP A 185 -23.75 -7.38 -22.22
C TRP A 185 -22.73 -6.24 -22.14
N GLN A 186 -21.53 -6.49 -21.60
CA GLN A 186 -20.46 -5.52 -21.40
C GLN A 186 -19.32 -5.68 -22.42
N LYS A 187 -19.44 -6.63 -23.36
CA LYS A 187 -18.35 -6.92 -24.31
C LYS A 187 -17.96 -5.70 -25.15
N ASN A 188 -18.93 -4.95 -25.66
CA ASN A 188 -18.65 -3.83 -26.57
C ASN A 188 -17.80 -2.73 -25.91
N PRO A 189 -18.17 -2.16 -24.74
CA PRO A 189 -17.34 -1.16 -24.09
C PRO A 189 -15.98 -1.70 -23.65
N VAL A 190 -15.94 -2.90 -23.12
CA VAL A 190 -14.69 -3.54 -22.67
C VAL A 190 -13.68 -3.68 -23.82
N GLU A 191 -14.12 -4.13 -24.99
CA GLU A 191 -13.21 -4.42 -26.10
C GLU A 191 -12.95 -3.18 -26.99
N ASN A 192 -13.97 -2.38 -27.28
CA ASN A 192 -13.88 -1.35 -28.33
C ASN A 192 -13.66 0.06 -27.78
N TRP A 193 -13.99 0.30 -26.51
CA TRP A 193 -13.73 1.59 -25.86
C TRP A 193 -12.54 1.48 -24.90
N LEU A 194 -12.58 0.54 -23.97
CA LEU A 194 -11.53 0.32 -22.96
C LEU A 194 -10.31 -0.44 -23.50
N GLY A 195 -10.37 -0.98 -24.72
CA GLY A 195 -9.26 -1.65 -25.38
C GLY A 195 -8.72 -2.91 -24.68
N LEU A 196 -9.55 -3.55 -23.84
CA LEU A 196 -9.20 -4.77 -23.11
C LEU A 196 -9.25 -6.00 -24.02
N ASN A 197 -8.42 -7.00 -23.74
CA ASN A 197 -8.41 -8.26 -24.48
C ASN A 197 -9.40 -9.27 -23.89
N VAL A 198 -10.50 -9.51 -24.59
CA VAL A 198 -11.55 -10.43 -24.13
C VAL A 198 -11.14 -11.89 -24.39
N VAL A 199 -10.68 -12.58 -23.34
CA VAL A 199 -10.27 -14.00 -23.38
C VAL A 199 -11.47 -14.95 -23.42
N ALA A 200 -12.54 -14.61 -22.68
CA ALA A 200 -13.78 -15.36 -22.68
C ALA A 200 -14.99 -14.45 -22.39
N VAL A 201 -16.17 -14.93 -22.77
CA VAL A 201 -17.46 -14.28 -22.51
C VAL A 201 -18.36 -15.22 -21.73
N PHE A 202 -19.16 -14.69 -20.80
CA PHE A 202 -20.20 -15.45 -20.11
C PHE A 202 -21.58 -14.77 -20.15
N GLY A 203 -22.63 -15.54 -19.91
CA GLY A 203 -24.01 -15.06 -19.87
C GLY A 203 -24.99 -16.07 -19.26
N PRO A 204 -26.25 -15.67 -19.05
CA PRO A 204 -27.29 -16.53 -18.49
C PRO A 204 -27.69 -17.67 -19.45
N GLU A 205 -28.45 -18.65 -18.97
CA GLU A 205 -28.82 -19.86 -19.73
C GLU A 205 -29.50 -19.56 -21.09
N PHE A 206 -30.30 -18.49 -21.18
CA PHE A 206 -30.97 -18.14 -22.43
C PHE A 206 -30.02 -17.54 -23.47
N TYR A 207 -28.85 -17.02 -23.05
CA TYR A 207 -27.87 -16.44 -23.95
C TYR A 207 -27.18 -17.55 -24.74
N MET A 208 -27.29 -17.49 -26.07
CA MET A 208 -26.65 -18.44 -27.00
C MET A 208 -26.94 -19.92 -26.66
N GLU A 209 -28.15 -20.22 -26.20
CA GLU A 209 -28.60 -21.58 -25.82
C GLU A 209 -27.71 -22.23 -24.74
N GLY A 210 -27.26 -21.44 -23.76
CA GLY A 210 -26.52 -21.92 -22.58
C GLY A 210 -25.06 -22.29 -22.85
N LYS A 211 -24.51 -21.93 -24.02
CA LYS A 211 -23.13 -22.28 -24.41
C LYS A 211 -22.05 -21.56 -23.62
N PHE A 212 -22.38 -20.40 -23.05
CA PHE A 212 -21.45 -19.51 -22.35
C PHE A 212 -21.88 -19.27 -20.91
N THR A 213 -22.47 -20.26 -20.25
CA THR A 213 -22.83 -20.11 -18.83
C THR A 213 -21.58 -20.03 -17.96
N PRO A 214 -21.65 -19.42 -16.75
CA PRO A 214 -20.51 -19.41 -15.83
C PRO A 214 -19.92 -20.80 -15.59
N ALA A 215 -20.77 -21.82 -15.44
CA ALA A 215 -20.33 -23.22 -15.29
C ALA A 215 -19.52 -23.72 -16.50
N LYS A 216 -19.84 -23.30 -17.73
CA LYS A 216 -19.09 -23.68 -18.93
C LYS A 216 -17.74 -22.99 -19.02
N VAL A 217 -17.64 -21.75 -18.55
CA VAL A 217 -16.36 -21.03 -18.45
C VAL A 217 -15.49 -21.66 -17.36
N VAL A 218 -16.06 -22.04 -16.22
CA VAL A 218 -15.36 -22.80 -15.17
C VAL A 218 -14.86 -24.16 -15.67
N ASP A 219 -15.67 -24.89 -16.44
CA ASP A 219 -15.23 -26.13 -17.08
C ASP A 219 -14.00 -25.89 -17.99
N ASP A 220 -13.98 -24.77 -18.73
CA ASP A 220 -12.89 -24.41 -19.65
C ASP A 220 -11.61 -23.98 -18.90
N ILE A 221 -11.74 -23.18 -17.83
CA ILE A 221 -10.62 -22.78 -16.95
C ILE A 221 -9.93 -24.02 -16.37
N ASN A 222 -10.70 -24.98 -15.88
CA ASN A 222 -10.16 -26.22 -15.32
C ASN A 222 -9.52 -27.13 -16.38
N ALA A 223 -9.94 -27.01 -17.64
CA ALA A 223 -9.41 -27.81 -18.74
C ALA A 223 -8.13 -27.21 -19.36
N ASP A 224 -8.00 -25.88 -19.36
CA ASP A 224 -6.91 -25.14 -19.99
C ASP A 224 -6.56 -23.87 -19.18
N PRO A 225 -5.94 -24.00 -17.99
CA PRO A 225 -5.61 -22.85 -17.14
C PRO A 225 -4.58 -21.90 -17.77
N GLU A 226 -3.69 -22.42 -18.63
CA GLU A 226 -2.68 -21.60 -19.33
C GLU A 226 -3.31 -20.53 -20.22
N LYS A 227 -4.47 -20.81 -20.84
CA LYS A 227 -5.25 -19.83 -21.60
C LYS A 227 -5.65 -18.60 -20.76
N TYR A 228 -5.83 -18.79 -19.46
CA TYR A 228 -6.35 -17.77 -18.55
C TYR A 228 -5.27 -17.16 -17.63
N GLN A 229 -4.01 -17.57 -17.77
CA GLN A 229 -2.93 -17.23 -16.83
C GLN A 229 -2.72 -15.73 -16.62
N ASN A 230 -3.08 -14.91 -17.61
CA ASN A 230 -2.92 -13.45 -17.59
C ASN A 230 -4.23 -12.71 -17.29
N VAL A 231 -5.36 -13.40 -17.08
CA VAL A 231 -6.65 -12.76 -16.84
C VAL A 231 -6.58 -11.95 -15.55
N LYS A 232 -6.76 -10.64 -15.70
CA LYS A 232 -6.75 -9.68 -14.60
C LYS A 232 -8.13 -9.47 -14.01
N TYR A 233 -9.17 -9.42 -14.85
CA TYR A 233 -10.51 -9.07 -14.40
C TYR A 233 -11.59 -10.03 -14.90
N VAL A 234 -12.56 -10.31 -14.03
CA VAL A 234 -13.84 -10.93 -14.40
C VAL A 234 -14.94 -9.86 -14.28
N ILE A 235 -15.32 -9.28 -15.42
CA ILE A 235 -16.25 -8.15 -15.49
C ILE A 235 -17.68 -8.68 -15.61
N GLU A 236 -18.54 -8.32 -14.65
CA GLU A 236 -19.96 -8.65 -14.69
C GLU A 236 -20.88 -7.43 -14.67
N ASN A 237 -22.14 -7.66 -15.00
CA ASN A 237 -23.15 -6.61 -14.99
C ASN A 237 -23.94 -6.65 -13.68
N MET A 238 -24.00 -5.54 -12.95
CA MET A 238 -24.66 -5.37 -11.65
C MET A 238 -26.08 -5.96 -11.62
N GLN A 239 -26.88 -5.71 -12.66
CA GLN A 239 -28.27 -6.17 -12.75
C GLN A 239 -28.42 -7.69 -12.88
N SER A 240 -27.31 -8.42 -13.01
CA SER A 240 -27.26 -9.85 -13.27
C SER A 240 -26.91 -10.69 -12.03
N GLY A 241 -26.72 -10.08 -10.86
CA GLY A 241 -26.41 -10.78 -9.61
C GLY A 241 -24.91 -11.10 -9.45
N GLU A 242 -24.58 -12.23 -8.82
CA GLU A 242 -23.20 -12.69 -8.59
C GLU A 242 -22.82 -13.84 -9.54
N MET A 243 -23.01 -13.66 -10.85
CA MET A 243 -22.72 -14.72 -11.82
C MET A 243 -21.23 -14.96 -12.04
N ALA A 244 -20.40 -13.92 -11.89
CA ALA A 244 -18.95 -14.05 -12.05
C ALA A 244 -18.25 -14.74 -10.88
N LYS A 245 -18.88 -14.83 -9.71
CA LYS A 245 -18.26 -15.35 -8.48
C LYS A 245 -17.62 -16.74 -8.66
N GLY A 246 -18.35 -17.67 -9.28
CA GLY A 246 -17.81 -19.01 -9.53
C GLY A 246 -16.66 -19.05 -10.55
N ILE A 247 -16.58 -18.06 -11.45
CA ILE A 247 -15.48 -17.93 -12.43
C ILE A 247 -14.23 -17.41 -11.71
N GLU A 248 -14.38 -16.37 -10.88
CA GLU A 248 -13.31 -15.83 -10.05
C GLU A 248 -12.72 -16.91 -9.12
N GLU A 249 -13.57 -17.62 -8.38
CA GLU A 249 -13.15 -18.72 -7.50
C GLU A 249 -12.36 -19.79 -8.26
N ALA A 250 -12.80 -20.15 -9.47
CA ALA A 250 -12.10 -21.13 -10.30
C ALA A 250 -10.73 -20.65 -10.81
N LEU A 251 -10.57 -19.35 -11.09
CA LEU A 251 -9.26 -18.77 -11.45
C LEU A 251 -8.31 -18.80 -10.24
N HIS A 252 -8.81 -18.41 -9.06
CA HIS A 252 -8.02 -18.42 -7.82
C HIS A 252 -7.56 -19.84 -7.46
N ASP A 253 -8.40 -20.85 -7.65
CA ASP A 253 -8.06 -22.26 -7.45
C ASP A 253 -6.91 -22.73 -8.37
N GLN A 254 -6.73 -22.08 -9.53
CA GLN A 254 -5.60 -22.32 -10.46
C GLN A 254 -4.39 -21.41 -10.18
N GLY A 255 -4.42 -20.62 -9.10
CA GLY A 255 -3.36 -19.66 -8.75
C GLY A 255 -3.40 -18.36 -9.56
N ILE A 256 -4.44 -18.11 -10.34
CA ILE A 256 -4.61 -16.90 -11.16
C ILE A 256 -5.36 -15.85 -10.32
N ARG A 257 -4.70 -14.74 -10.00
CA ARG A 257 -5.30 -13.66 -9.20
C ARG A 257 -6.07 -12.67 -10.07
N ALA A 258 -7.24 -13.10 -10.54
CA ALA A 258 -8.19 -12.23 -11.20
C ALA A 258 -9.11 -11.53 -10.18
N GLU A 259 -9.46 -10.28 -10.43
CA GLU A 259 -10.40 -9.52 -9.61
C GLU A 259 -11.78 -9.45 -10.29
N ARG A 260 -12.84 -9.71 -9.51
CA ARG A 260 -14.21 -9.51 -9.98
C ARG A 260 -14.59 -8.03 -9.96
N VAL A 261 -14.96 -7.51 -11.13
CA VAL A 261 -15.35 -6.10 -11.34
C VAL A 261 -16.83 -6.01 -11.74
N ILE A 262 -17.56 -5.05 -11.16
CA ILE A 262 -19.00 -4.88 -11.39
C ILE A 262 -19.23 -3.61 -12.20
N PHE A 263 -19.67 -3.78 -13.45
CA PHE A 263 -20.16 -2.68 -14.29
C PHE A 263 -21.66 -2.50 -14.12
N THR A 264 -22.15 -1.29 -14.36
CA THR A 264 -23.58 -1.04 -14.55
C THR A 264 -23.88 -0.60 -15.98
N ASN A 265 -25.09 -0.87 -16.45
CA ASN A 265 -25.56 -0.45 -17.78
C ASN A 265 -26.61 0.66 -17.71
N PHE A 266 -27.14 0.95 -16.52
CA PHE A 266 -28.34 1.78 -16.38
C PHE A 266 -28.06 2.99 -15.47
N PRO A 267 -28.35 4.21 -15.94
CA PRO A 267 -28.46 5.37 -15.06
C PRO A 267 -29.46 5.09 -13.92
N MET A 268 -29.22 5.68 -12.76
CA MET A 268 -30.02 5.55 -11.53
C MET A 268 -30.00 4.15 -10.88
N SER A 269 -29.09 3.27 -11.31
CA SER A 269 -28.94 1.90 -10.76
C SER A 269 -28.24 1.88 -9.40
N ILE A 270 -27.36 2.84 -9.14
CA ILE A 270 -26.67 3.08 -7.86
C ILE A 270 -26.70 4.57 -7.53
N THR A 271 -26.56 4.91 -6.24
CA THR A 271 -26.81 6.26 -5.69
C THR A 271 -26.13 7.40 -6.45
N ASP A 272 -24.89 7.18 -6.90
CA ASP A 272 -24.04 8.20 -7.51
C ASP A 272 -23.98 8.12 -9.05
N VAL A 273 -24.63 7.13 -9.66
CA VAL A 273 -24.71 6.99 -11.11
C VAL A 273 -26.07 7.45 -11.58
N LYS A 274 -26.20 8.69 -12.02
CA LYS A 274 -27.49 9.33 -12.33
C LYS A 274 -27.76 9.47 -13.83
N SER A 275 -26.71 9.49 -14.63
CA SER A 275 -26.73 9.71 -16.08
C SER A 275 -25.86 8.70 -16.85
N ILE A 276 -25.97 8.65 -18.17
CA ILE A 276 -25.09 7.83 -19.03
C ILE A 276 -23.62 8.26 -18.85
N PRO A 277 -23.25 9.55 -18.82
CA PRO A 277 -21.90 9.95 -18.43
C PRO A 277 -21.44 9.35 -17.11
N ASP A 278 -22.28 9.34 -16.08
CA ASP A 278 -21.91 8.73 -14.78
C ASP A 278 -21.70 7.21 -14.90
N VAL A 279 -22.48 6.52 -15.75
CA VAL A 279 -22.28 5.08 -16.03
C VAL A 279 -20.91 4.84 -16.67
N LEU A 280 -20.53 5.68 -17.64
CA LEU A 280 -19.24 5.60 -18.32
C LEU A 280 -18.09 5.84 -17.34
N VAL A 281 -18.18 6.89 -16.51
CA VAL A 281 -17.19 7.18 -15.46
C VAL A 281 -17.06 6.00 -14.50
N HIS A 282 -18.19 5.52 -13.95
CA HIS A 282 -18.19 4.42 -12.99
C HIS A 282 -17.53 3.15 -13.54
N ASN A 283 -17.88 2.76 -14.77
CA ASN A 283 -17.32 1.56 -15.38
C ASN A 283 -15.83 1.73 -15.73
N LYS A 284 -15.41 2.90 -16.20
CA LYS A 284 -14.00 3.22 -16.44
C LYS A 284 -13.19 3.17 -15.13
N GLU A 285 -13.66 3.83 -14.09
CA GLU A 285 -12.98 3.86 -12.78
C GLU A 285 -12.87 2.47 -12.17
N ALA A 286 -13.90 1.63 -12.32
CA ALA A 286 -13.91 0.26 -11.81
C ALA A 286 -12.82 -0.65 -12.42
N ILE A 287 -12.20 -0.25 -13.54
CA ILE A 287 -11.13 -1.00 -14.19
C ILE A 287 -9.79 -0.24 -14.23
N THR A 288 -9.77 1.01 -13.78
CA THR A 288 -8.58 1.84 -13.83
C THR A 288 -7.69 1.53 -12.62
N PRO A 289 -6.47 1.01 -12.81
CA PRO A 289 -5.54 0.80 -11.71
C PRO A 289 -5.26 2.12 -10.96
N PRO A 290 -5.07 2.08 -9.63
CA PRO A 290 -4.89 3.28 -8.83
C PRO A 290 -3.60 4.03 -9.24
N ASP A 291 -3.67 5.36 -9.17
CA ASP A 291 -2.55 6.25 -9.48
C ASP A 291 -1.63 6.45 -8.27
N ARG A 292 -1.01 5.37 -7.83
CA ARG A 292 -0.02 5.37 -6.74
C ARG A 292 1.01 4.26 -6.95
N PRO A 293 2.18 4.35 -6.29
CA PRO A 293 3.12 3.25 -6.26
C PRO A 293 2.46 1.96 -5.75
N MET A 294 2.87 0.83 -6.33
CA MET A 294 2.49 -0.48 -5.85
C MET A 294 3.19 -0.76 -4.52
N THR A 295 2.42 -1.06 -3.48
CA THR A 295 2.95 -1.41 -2.17
C THR A 295 3.28 -2.89 -2.12
N ILE A 296 4.57 -3.22 -1.98
CA ILE A 296 5.07 -4.59 -1.88
C ILE A 296 5.47 -4.87 -0.43
N VAL A 297 4.85 -5.88 0.18
CA VAL A 297 5.22 -6.36 1.52
C VAL A 297 5.97 -7.66 1.39
N ALA A 298 7.27 -7.61 1.63
CA ALA A 298 8.14 -8.76 1.53
C ALA A 298 8.56 -9.30 2.90
N THR A 299 8.85 -10.59 3.00
CA THR A 299 9.27 -11.17 4.27
C THR A 299 10.65 -10.72 4.71
N THR A 300 11.58 -10.49 3.78
CA THR A 300 12.98 -10.10 4.06
C THR A 300 13.45 -8.98 3.14
N SER A 301 14.54 -8.31 3.54
CA SER A 301 15.16 -7.27 2.72
C SER A 301 15.80 -7.79 1.43
N VAL A 302 16.15 -9.08 1.38
CA VAL A 302 16.61 -9.77 0.16
C VAL A 302 15.54 -9.72 -0.94
N ILE A 303 14.26 -9.78 -0.58
CA ILE A 303 13.17 -9.63 -1.54
C ILE A 303 12.88 -8.15 -1.77
N SER A 304 12.72 -7.34 -0.72
CA SER A 304 12.24 -5.96 -0.89
C SER A 304 13.21 -5.09 -1.69
N ASP A 305 14.52 -5.31 -1.56
CA ASP A 305 15.56 -4.55 -2.24
C ASP A 305 15.42 -4.57 -3.78
N PRO A 306 15.47 -5.72 -4.48
CA PRO A 306 15.29 -5.74 -5.92
C PRO A 306 13.89 -5.28 -6.35
N PHE A 307 12.84 -5.48 -5.54
CA PHE A 307 11.52 -4.92 -5.85
C PHE A 307 11.54 -3.39 -5.85
N GLN A 308 12.19 -2.77 -4.88
CA GLN A 308 12.34 -1.31 -4.81
C GLN A 308 13.23 -0.79 -5.94
N ALA A 309 14.38 -1.44 -6.17
CA ALA A 309 15.36 -0.99 -7.16
C ALA A 309 14.83 -1.11 -8.60
N ILE A 310 14.17 -2.22 -8.94
CA ILE A 310 13.61 -2.45 -10.27
C ILE A 310 12.32 -1.66 -10.47
N GLY A 311 11.49 -1.59 -9.44
CA GLY A 311 10.21 -0.88 -9.48
C GLY A 311 10.33 0.64 -9.48
N GLY A 312 11.44 1.19 -8.98
CA GLY A 312 11.71 2.62 -9.00
C GLY A 312 10.64 3.43 -8.25
N GLU A 313 10.15 4.51 -8.85
CA GLU A 313 9.11 5.35 -8.26
C GLU A 313 7.70 4.70 -8.28
N HIS A 314 7.51 3.64 -9.08
CA HIS A 314 6.22 2.95 -9.22
C HIS A 314 6.00 1.87 -8.17
N VAL A 315 6.98 1.62 -7.30
CA VAL A 315 6.95 0.60 -6.25
C VAL A 315 7.42 1.19 -4.93
N GLU A 316 6.71 0.86 -3.86
CA GLU A 316 7.16 1.05 -2.49
C GLU A 316 7.27 -0.32 -1.82
N ALA A 317 8.49 -0.83 -1.65
CA ALA A 317 8.74 -2.16 -1.11
C ALA A 317 9.29 -2.12 0.31
N ILE A 318 8.69 -2.90 1.21
CA ILE A 318 9.13 -3.02 2.60
C ILE A 318 9.45 -4.46 2.98
N ALA A 319 10.38 -4.62 3.92
CA ALA A 319 10.68 -5.90 4.56
C ALA A 319 10.12 -5.96 5.98
N VAL A 320 9.37 -7.02 6.26
CA VAL A 320 8.78 -7.25 7.60
C VAL A 320 9.83 -7.75 8.59
N ALA A 321 10.72 -8.66 8.18
CA ALA A 321 11.81 -9.12 9.04
C ALA A 321 12.91 -8.05 9.17
N ASP A 322 13.52 -8.00 10.34
CA ASP A 322 14.68 -7.18 10.63
C ASP A 322 15.94 -7.71 9.95
N PRO A 323 16.62 -6.91 9.10
CA PRO A 323 17.81 -7.38 8.38
C PRO A 323 19.04 -7.60 9.30
N THR A 324 19.02 -7.05 10.52
CA THR A 324 20.15 -7.14 11.46
C THR A 324 20.12 -8.40 12.32
N ILE A 325 18.97 -9.10 12.37
CA ILE A 325 18.76 -10.25 13.25
C ILE A 325 18.54 -11.51 12.42
N CYS A 326 19.01 -12.66 12.90
CA CYS A 326 18.72 -13.94 12.23
C CYS A 326 17.20 -14.10 12.08
N PRO A 327 16.67 -14.31 10.86
CA PRO A 327 15.23 -14.38 10.65
C PRO A 327 14.52 -15.45 11.52
N HIS A 328 15.20 -16.55 11.84
CA HIS A 328 14.69 -17.61 12.74
C HIS A 328 14.55 -17.21 14.21
N MET A 329 15.08 -16.05 14.62
CA MET A 329 15.14 -15.59 16.01
C MET A 329 14.21 -14.38 16.28
N GLN A 330 13.38 -13.99 15.31
CA GLN A 330 12.65 -12.73 15.35
C GLN A 330 11.20 -12.84 15.87
N GLY A 331 10.78 -13.98 16.42
CA GLY A 331 9.38 -14.27 16.75
C GLY A 331 8.59 -13.09 17.36
N ASP A 332 9.05 -12.56 18.50
CA ASP A 332 8.36 -11.45 19.19
C ASP A 332 8.58 -10.07 18.51
N ILE A 333 9.61 -9.94 17.67
CA ILE A 333 9.96 -8.70 16.96
C ILE A 333 9.06 -8.50 15.75
N ILE A 334 8.68 -9.57 15.05
CA ILE A 334 7.84 -9.52 13.85
C ILE A 334 6.51 -8.82 14.14
N ASP A 335 5.82 -9.18 15.23
CA ASP A 335 4.55 -8.54 15.61
C ASP A 335 4.72 -7.02 15.80
N SER A 336 5.82 -6.59 16.43
CA SER A 336 6.12 -5.17 16.65
C SER A 336 6.41 -4.44 15.33
N ARG A 337 7.16 -5.07 14.41
CA ARG A 337 7.43 -4.50 13.08
C ARG A 337 6.17 -4.37 12.24
N ILE A 338 5.28 -5.36 12.28
CA ILE A 338 3.96 -5.27 11.65
C ILE A 338 3.18 -4.06 12.19
N GLN A 339 3.19 -3.85 13.51
CA GLN A 339 2.51 -2.68 14.09
C GLN A 339 3.13 -1.34 13.65
N MET A 340 4.45 -1.28 13.50
CA MET A 340 5.13 -0.05 13.03
C MET A 340 4.81 0.26 11.56
N GLN A 341 4.56 -0.77 10.75
CA GLN A 341 4.30 -0.65 9.30
C GLN A 341 2.83 -0.93 8.93
N LYS A 342 1.92 -0.83 9.90
CA LYS A 342 0.52 -1.26 9.79
C LYS A 342 -0.22 -0.69 8.58
N ASP A 343 0.04 0.56 8.22
CA ASP A 343 -0.71 1.25 7.16
C ASP A 343 -0.27 0.73 5.79
N LEU A 344 1.04 0.55 5.58
CA LEU A 344 1.61 -0.07 4.37
C LEU A 344 1.20 -1.54 4.24
N ILE A 345 1.15 -2.28 5.35
CA ILE A 345 0.73 -3.68 5.34
C ILE A 345 -0.77 -3.79 5.02
N ALA A 346 -1.59 -2.88 5.55
CA ALA A 346 -3.02 -2.85 5.26
C ALA A 346 -3.34 -2.47 3.80
N SER A 347 -2.49 -1.64 3.18
CA SER A 347 -2.65 -1.19 1.78
C SER A 347 -1.83 -2.00 0.77
N ALA A 348 -1.27 -3.14 1.17
CA ALA A 348 -0.38 -3.92 0.32
C ALA A 348 -1.09 -4.45 -0.92
N ASP A 349 -0.52 -4.21 -2.10
CA ASP A 349 -1.00 -4.77 -3.36
C ASP A 349 -0.45 -6.19 -3.58
N LEU A 350 0.72 -6.48 -3.01
CA LEU A 350 1.36 -7.79 -3.13
C LEU A 350 2.16 -8.16 -1.87
N PHE A 351 1.90 -9.37 -1.37
CA PHE A 351 2.74 -10.02 -0.37
C PHE A 351 3.69 -11.01 -1.04
N VAL A 352 4.99 -11.00 -0.68
CA VAL A 352 6.02 -11.84 -1.31
C VAL A 352 6.88 -12.57 -0.27
N ALA A 353 7.14 -13.87 -0.50
CA ALA A 353 7.87 -14.76 0.41
C ALA A 353 8.98 -15.57 -0.29
N HIS A 354 9.97 -16.02 0.49
CA HIS A 354 10.98 -16.99 0.07
C HIS A 354 10.58 -18.47 0.28
N ASP A 355 9.37 -18.76 0.78
CA ASP A 355 9.00 -20.14 1.20
C ASP A 355 10.07 -20.83 2.08
N SER A 356 10.66 -20.03 2.98
CA SER A 356 11.68 -20.50 3.90
C SER A 356 11.07 -21.11 5.16
N SER A 357 11.92 -21.72 5.99
CA SER A 357 11.54 -22.20 7.32
C SER A 357 11.15 -21.08 8.29
N MET A 358 11.24 -19.81 7.90
CA MET A 358 10.71 -18.66 8.63
C MET A 358 9.38 -18.16 8.04
N ASP A 359 9.26 -18.06 6.70
CA ASP A 359 8.14 -17.35 6.08
C ASP A 359 6.79 -17.99 6.40
N LYS A 360 6.66 -19.30 6.18
CA LYS A 360 5.42 -20.06 6.40
C LYS A 360 5.03 -20.20 7.88
N PRO A 361 5.95 -20.44 8.83
CA PRO A 361 5.55 -20.63 10.23
C PRO A 361 5.55 -19.36 11.09
N VAL A 362 6.21 -18.27 10.66
CA VAL A 362 6.39 -17.07 11.49
C VAL A 362 5.83 -15.83 10.82
N VAL A 363 6.44 -15.37 9.72
CA VAL A 363 6.14 -14.04 9.16
C VAL A 363 4.75 -14.00 8.54
N MET A 364 4.43 -14.93 7.63
CA MET A 364 3.12 -14.92 6.96
C MET A 364 1.95 -15.15 7.93
N PRO A 365 2.00 -16.10 8.89
CA PRO A 365 0.95 -16.22 9.89
C PRO A 365 0.75 -14.99 10.77
N ALA A 366 1.83 -14.23 11.05
CA ALA A 366 1.72 -12.98 11.80
C ALA A 366 1.02 -11.89 10.99
N ILE A 367 1.32 -11.79 9.68
CA ILE A 367 0.63 -10.88 8.75
C ILE A 367 -0.84 -11.27 8.61
N GLU A 368 -1.15 -12.55 8.35
CA GLU A 368 -2.53 -13.07 8.26
C GLU A 368 -3.32 -12.72 9.51
N LYS A 369 -2.77 -13.02 10.70
CA LYS A 369 -3.38 -12.70 11.99
C LYS A 369 -3.63 -11.20 12.16
N PHE A 370 -2.71 -10.35 11.72
CA PHE A 370 -2.88 -8.90 11.78
C PHE A 370 -4.01 -8.43 10.85
N MET A 371 -4.04 -8.91 9.61
CA MET A 371 -5.06 -8.55 8.61
C MET A 371 -6.45 -9.00 9.05
N ASP A 372 -6.57 -10.24 9.54
CA ASP A 372 -7.80 -10.80 10.10
C ASP A 372 -8.29 -10.01 11.32
N ALA A 373 -7.38 -9.63 12.22
CA ALA A 373 -7.74 -8.91 13.46
C ALA A 373 -8.28 -7.50 13.20
N ASN A 374 -7.98 -6.91 12.03
CA ASN A 374 -8.39 -5.55 11.66
C ASN A 374 -9.41 -5.51 10.51
N ASP A 375 -9.89 -6.66 10.05
CA ASP A 375 -10.87 -6.78 8.95
C ASP A 375 -10.34 -6.18 7.63
N TYR A 376 -9.04 -6.34 7.37
CA TYR A 376 -8.38 -5.88 6.13
C TYR A 376 -8.44 -6.90 4.97
N GLY A 377 -9.11 -8.03 5.19
CA GLY A 377 -9.28 -9.07 4.18
C GLY A 377 -8.22 -10.17 4.23
N THR A 378 -8.34 -11.13 3.31
CA THR A 378 -7.51 -12.33 3.26
C THR A 378 -6.18 -12.07 2.55
N VAL A 379 -5.09 -12.61 3.11
CA VAL A 379 -3.75 -12.46 2.55
C VAL A 379 -3.43 -13.60 1.58
N GLY A 380 -3.30 -13.28 0.30
CA GLY A 380 -2.65 -14.15 -0.68
C GLY A 380 -1.21 -13.67 -0.93
N TRP A 381 -0.22 -14.56 -0.85
CA TRP A 381 1.18 -14.21 -1.13
C TRP A 381 1.79 -15.01 -2.28
N THR A 382 2.74 -14.38 -2.94
CA THR A 382 3.55 -14.97 -4.01
C THR A 382 4.81 -15.53 -3.41
N VAL A 383 5.13 -16.78 -3.74
CA VAL A 383 6.41 -17.39 -3.40
C VAL A 383 7.36 -17.14 -4.57
N MET A 384 8.54 -16.60 -4.29
CA MET A 384 9.59 -16.45 -5.29
C MET A 384 9.93 -17.80 -5.92
N GLU A 385 10.06 -17.90 -7.23
CA GLU A 385 10.46 -19.18 -7.86
C GLU A 385 11.95 -19.46 -7.62
N VAL A 386 12.74 -18.39 -7.61
CA VAL A 386 14.19 -18.41 -7.38
C VAL A 386 14.43 -18.06 -5.92
N GLN A 387 15.09 -18.95 -5.19
CA GLN A 387 15.34 -18.77 -3.75
C GLN A 387 16.77 -18.38 -3.41
N ASP A 388 17.70 -18.73 -4.28
CA ASP A 388 19.11 -18.43 -4.10
C ASP A 388 19.44 -17.08 -4.74
N TRP A 389 20.23 -16.27 -4.04
CA TRP A 389 20.60 -14.91 -4.47
C TRP A 389 22.08 -14.58 -4.15
N ASN A 390 22.75 -15.35 -3.29
CA ASN A 390 24.01 -14.98 -2.65
C ASN A 390 25.27 -15.16 -3.51
N THR A 391 25.14 -15.33 -4.83
CA THR A 391 26.23 -15.19 -5.80
C THR A 391 25.76 -14.27 -6.93
N PRO A 392 26.65 -13.59 -7.68
CA PRO A 392 26.24 -12.70 -8.76
C PRO A 392 25.29 -13.36 -9.78
N GLU A 393 25.58 -14.59 -10.21
CA GLU A 393 24.73 -15.29 -11.18
C GLU A 393 23.34 -15.61 -10.63
N LYS A 394 23.26 -15.92 -9.33
CA LYS A 394 22.01 -16.20 -8.63
C LYS A 394 21.22 -14.92 -8.34
N ALA A 395 21.91 -13.84 -7.96
CA ALA A 395 21.32 -12.52 -7.77
C ALA A 395 20.67 -11.99 -9.06
N ILE A 396 21.32 -12.16 -10.21
CA ILE A 396 20.75 -11.77 -11.52
C ILE A 396 19.50 -12.59 -11.84
N LEU A 397 19.50 -13.90 -11.58
CA LEU A 397 18.32 -14.74 -11.82
C LEU A 397 17.17 -14.38 -10.85
N PHE A 398 17.50 -14.03 -9.61
CA PHE A 398 16.54 -13.55 -8.62
C PHE A 398 15.92 -12.22 -9.04
N ALA A 399 16.75 -11.24 -9.41
CA ALA A 399 16.32 -9.93 -9.93
C ALA A 399 15.46 -10.08 -11.20
N LYS A 400 15.78 -11.05 -12.07
CA LYS A 400 14.97 -11.34 -13.25
C LYS A 400 13.55 -11.78 -12.88
N ASN A 401 13.42 -12.66 -11.88
CA ASN A 401 12.11 -13.11 -11.41
C ASN A 401 11.30 -11.94 -10.84
N VAL A 402 11.94 -11.02 -10.12
CA VAL A 402 11.31 -9.78 -9.64
C VAL A 402 10.83 -8.90 -10.80
N ARG A 403 11.67 -8.65 -11.81
CA ARG A 403 11.28 -7.92 -13.02
C ARG A 403 10.07 -8.56 -13.70
N ASP A 404 10.07 -9.88 -13.87
CA ASP A 404 8.96 -10.60 -14.51
C ASP A 404 7.66 -10.45 -13.69
N ILE A 405 7.72 -10.50 -12.35
CA ILE A 405 6.57 -10.26 -11.47
C ILE A 405 6.04 -8.83 -11.64
N LEU A 406 6.92 -7.83 -11.62
CA LEU A 406 6.53 -6.42 -11.77
C LEU A 406 5.92 -6.12 -13.14
N SER A 407 6.55 -6.59 -14.22
CA SER A 407 6.04 -6.41 -15.59
C SER A 407 4.70 -7.10 -15.81
N ASN A 408 4.43 -8.23 -15.15
CA ASN A 408 3.10 -8.87 -15.19
C ASN A 408 2.06 -8.08 -14.38
N ALA A 409 2.47 -7.47 -13.27
CA ALA A 409 1.57 -6.74 -12.39
C ALA A 409 1.21 -5.34 -12.91
N GLN A 410 2.17 -4.65 -13.56
CA GLN A 410 1.99 -3.35 -14.22
C GLN A 410 2.63 -3.36 -15.62
N PRO A 411 1.97 -3.98 -16.62
CA PRO A 411 2.51 -4.09 -17.98
C PRO A 411 2.84 -2.75 -18.64
N TRP A 412 2.16 -1.68 -18.22
CA TRP A 412 2.39 -0.32 -18.74
C TRP A 412 3.70 0.34 -18.25
N HIS A 413 4.34 -0.21 -17.21
CA HIS A 413 5.69 0.20 -16.76
C HIS A 413 6.77 -0.82 -17.16
N ALA A 414 6.45 -1.84 -17.97
CA ALA A 414 7.35 -2.95 -18.25
C ALA A 414 8.69 -2.52 -18.89
N ASP A 415 8.68 -1.51 -19.77
CA ASP A 415 9.90 -0.98 -20.39
C ASP A 415 10.83 -0.30 -19.36
N GLU A 416 10.26 0.44 -18.41
CA GLU A 416 11.01 1.10 -17.34
C GLU A 416 11.55 0.07 -16.33
N PHE A 417 10.76 -0.95 -15.98
CA PHE A 417 11.23 -2.06 -15.15
C PHE A 417 12.37 -2.83 -15.81
N GLU A 418 12.34 -3.00 -17.13
CA GLU A 418 13.46 -3.61 -17.84
C GLU A 418 14.72 -2.73 -17.77
N GLU A 419 14.61 -1.41 -17.93
CA GLU A 419 15.74 -0.49 -17.81
C GLU A 419 16.36 -0.49 -16.40
N ASN A 420 15.51 -0.42 -15.37
CA ASN A 420 15.95 -0.49 -13.97
C ASN A 420 16.57 -1.85 -13.64
N PHE A 421 16.01 -2.94 -14.17
CA PHE A 421 16.56 -4.29 -14.04
C PHE A 421 17.97 -4.40 -14.65
N GLN A 422 18.21 -3.82 -15.83
CA GLN A 422 19.55 -3.80 -16.42
C GLN A 422 20.54 -3.00 -15.57
N THR A 423 20.12 -1.83 -15.07
CA THR A 423 20.94 -1.02 -14.15
C THR A 423 21.30 -1.80 -12.88
N TYR A 424 20.34 -2.54 -12.33
CA TYR A 424 20.56 -3.39 -11.16
C TYR A 424 21.51 -4.56 -11.47
N CYS A 425 21.42 -5.17 -12.65
CA CYS A 425 22.37 -6.20 -13.10
C CYS A 425 23.79 -5.65 -13.26
N ASP A 426 23.94 -4.45 -13.83
CA ASP A 426 25.25 -3.79 -13.96
C ASP A 426 25.91 -3.56 -12.58
N ALA A 427 25.12 -3.19 -11.56
CA ALA A 427 25.60 -3.06 -10.19
C ALA A 427 26.04 -4.40 -9.57
N ILE A 428 25.32 -5.49 -9.87
CA ILE A 428 25.72 -6.85 -9.46
C ILE A 428 27.05 -7.25 -10.12
N ASP A 429 27.19 -6.98 -11.42
CA ASP A 429 28.41 -7.28 -12.18
C ASP A 429 29.62 -6.46 -11.68
N GLU A 430 29.42 -5.20 -11.27
CA GLU A 430 30.45 -4.39 -10.62
C GLU A 430 30.84 -4.92 -9.23
N ALA A 431 29.88 -5.48 -8.50
CA ALA A 431 30.11 -6.12 -7.21
C ALA A 431 30.83 -7.48 -7.31
N ASP A 432 30.83 -8.14 -8.47
CA ASP A 432 31.51 -9.42 -8.71
C ASP A 432 33.03 -9.34 -8.46
N ILE A 433 33.65 -10.49 -8.21
CA ILE A 433 35.09 -10.64 -8.05
C ILE A 433 35.77 -10.76 -9.41
N ALA A 434 36.69 -9.83 -9.70
CA ALA A 434 37.46 -9.89 -10.93
C ALA A 434 38.36 -11.15 -10.95
N ALA A 435 38.60 -11.72 -12.15
CA ALA A 435 39.44 -12.92 -12.28
C ALA A 435 40.83 -12.76 -11.63
N SER A 436 41.45 -11.60 -11.78
CA SER A 436 42.75 -11.29 -11.16
C SER A 436 42.70 -11.18 -9.62
N GLU A 437 41.54 -10.86 -9.06
CA GLU A 437 41.32 -10.82 -7.62
C GLU A 437 41.07 -12.23 -7.08
N ARG A 438 40.27 -13.01 -7.80
CA ARG A 438 40.00 -14.42 -7.48
C ARG A 438 41.30 -15.23 -7.43
N GLU A 439 42.20 -15.05 -8.39
CA GLU A 439 43.53 -15.70 -8.40
C GLU A 439 44.37 -15.44 -7.13
N ARG A 440 44.09 -14.36 -6.37
CA ARG A 440 44.83 -14.02 -5.15
C ARG A 440 44.37 -14.79 -3.92
N ILE A 441 43.13 -15.29 -3.93
CA ILE A 441 42.50 -15.98 -2.80
C ILE A 441 42.11 -17.42 -3.12
N GLU A 442 42.09 -17.80 -4.39
CA GLU A 442 41.66 -19.12 -4.85
C GLU A 442 42.42 -20.27 -4.15
N GLY A 443 41.66 -21.26 -3.70
CA GLY A 443 42.17 -22.44 -3.00
C GLY A 443 42.62 -22.20 -1.56
N GLN A 444 42.48 -20.98 -1.02
CA GLN A 444 42.76 -20.70 0.38
C GLN A 444 41.79 -21.48 1.30
N ASP A 445 42.36 -22.27 2.22
CA ASP A 445 41.58 -23.05 3.19
C ASP A 445 40.80 -22.15 4.14
N VAL A 446 39.51 -22.45 4.31
CA VAL A 446 38.58 -21.72 5.20
C VAL A 446 37.66 -22.66 5.97
N VAL A 447 37.27 -22.22 7.17
CA VAL A 447 36.14 -22.79 7.91
C VAL A 447 34.98 -21.82 7.79
N VAL A 448 33.81 -22.28 7.33
CA VAL A 448 32.71 -21.37 6.94
C VAL A 448 31.38 -21.75 7.55
N MET A 449 30.55 -20.77 7.84
CA MET A 449 29.17 -21.01 8.27
C MET A 449 28.33 -21.63 7.14
N ALA A 450 27.41 -22.52 7.48
CA ALA A 450 26.71 -23.37 6.50
C ALA A 450 25.99 -22.62 5.38
N TRP A 451 25.33 -21.51 5.68
CA TRP A 451 24.63 -20.68 4.68
C TRP A 451 25.58 -19.84 3.81
N GLN A 452 26.85 -19.70 4.19
CA GLN A 452 27.88 -18.97 3.43
C GLN A 452 28.76 -19.89 2.58
N LYS A 453 28.52 -21.20 2.60
CA LYS A 453 29.36 -22.18 1.90
C LYS A 453 29.41 -21.93 0.39
N ASP A 454 28.26 -21.71 -0.23
CA ASP A 454 28.13 -21.56 -1.68
C ASP A 454 28.87 -20.32 -2.22
N PRO A 455 28.64 -19.10 -1.70
CA PRO A 455 29.43 -17.93 -2.10
C PRO A 455 30.92 -18.08 -1.84
N THR A 456 31.28 -18.72 -0.72
CA THR A 456 32.68 -18.93 -0.35
C THR A 456 33.41 -19.86 -1.33
N GLU A 457 32.80 -20.98 -1.69
CA GLU A 457 33.44 -22.00 -2.52
C GLU A 457 33.28 -21.74 -4.01
N ASN A 458 32.04 -21.52 -4.46
CA ASN A 458 31.74 -21.49 -5.90
C ASN A 458 31.94 -20.12 -6.52
N TRP A 459 31.74 -19.05 -5.76
CA TRP A 459 31.93 -17.68 -6.25
C TRP A 459 33.34 -17.16 -5.95
N LEU A 460 33.77 -17.16 -4.68
CA LEU A 460 35.10 -16.65 -4.30
C LEU A 460 36.25 -17.63 -4.58
N GLY A 461 35.96 -18.92 -4.80
CA GLY A 461 36.97 -19.93 -5.13
C GLY A 461 37.79 -20.42 -3.93
N LEU A 462 37.34 -20.19 -2.70
CA LEU A 462 38.02 -20.61 -1.47
C LEU A 462 37.83 -22.12 -1.24
N ASN A 463 38.80 -22.77 -0.58
CA ASN A 463 38.71 -24.18 -0.25
C ASN A 463 38.05 -24.39 1.12
N VAL A 464 36.79 -24.85 1.14
CA VAL A 464 36.05 -25.09 2.38
C VAL A 464 36.48 -26.40 3.04
N VAL A 465 37.31 -26.32 4.08
CA VAL A 465 37.80 -27.50 4.83
C VAL A 465 36.84 -27.98 5.92
N ALA A 466 36.01 -27.08 6.45
CA ALA A 466 34.93 -27.44 7.37
C ALA A 466 33.79 -26.44 7.30
N VAL A 467 32.60 -26.91 7.65
CA VAL A 467 31.39 -26.10 7.76
C VAL A 467 30.88 -26.14 9.20
N PHE A 468 30.37 -25.02 9.72
CA PHE A 468 29.71 -24.96 11.02
C PHE A 468 28.35 -24.28 10.97
N GLY A 469 27.54 -24.49 12.01
CA GLY A 469 26.26 -23.81 12.15
C GLY A 469 25.55 -24.13 13.46
N PRO A 470 24.40 -23.50 13.74
CA PRO A 470 23.66 -23.71 14.97
C PRO A 470 23.08 -25.12 15.07
N GLU A 471 22.87 -25.59 16.31
CA GLU A 471 22.41 -26.94 16.64
C GLU A 471 21.15 -27.35 15.86
N PHE A 472 20.14 -26.46 15.82
CA PHE A 472 18.86 -26.76 15.16
C PHE A 472 19.02 -27.08 13.68
N TYR A 473 20.01 -26.48 13.02
CA TYR A 473 20.25 -26.67 11.60
C TYR A 473 21.21 -27.82 11.35
N MET A 474 22.29 -27.92 12.12
CA MET A 474 23.32 -28.94 11.93
C MET A 474 22.98 -30.30 12.57
N GLN A 475 21.85 -30.40 13.29
CA GLN A 475 21.40 -31.62 13.99
C GLN A 475 22.52 -32.22 14.87
N GLY A 476 23.27 -31.35 15.54
CA GLY A 476 24.36 -31.69 16.46
C GLY A 476 25.66 -32.21 15.86
N LYS A 477 25.80 -32.26 14.53
CA LYS A 477 26.98 -32.88 13.87
C LYS A 477 28.14 -31.91 13.61
N PHE A 478 27.82 -30.67 13.29
CA PHE A 478 28.77 -29.65 12.82
C PHE A 478 28.55 -28.33 13.55
N THR A 479 28.32 -28.42 14.86
CA THR A 479 28.23 -27.23 15.72
C THR A 479 29.61 -26.62 15.94
N PRO A 480 29.70 -25.35 16.37
CA PRO A 480 30.99 -24.74 16.71
C PRO A 480 31.82 -25.61 17.66
N ALA A 481 31.21 -26.16 18.71
CA ALA A 481 31.86 -27.07 19.65
C ALA A 481 32.39 -28.36 18.98
N LYS A 482 31.67 -28.91 17.99
CA LYS A 482 32.12 -30.09 17.25
C LYS A 482 33.27 -29.80 16.30
N ILE A 483 33.32 -28.59 15.73
CA ILE A 483 34.45 -28.16 14.93
C ILE A 483 35.68 -27.95 15.82
N VAL A 484 35.51 -27.36 17.02
CA VAL A 484 36.59 -27.25 18.01
C VAL A 484 37.11 -28.63 18.45
N ASP A 485 36.22 -29.60 18.71
CA ASP A 485 36.61 -30.99 19.00
C ASP A 485 37.45 -31.58 17.84
N ASP A 486 37.05 -31.34 16.59
CA ASP A 486 37.74 -31.84 15.39
C ASP A 486 39.11 -31.17 15.16
N ILE A 487 39.22 -29.86 15.39
CA ILE A 487 40.50 -29.12 15.33
C ILE A 487 41.50 -29.70 16.32
N ASN A 488 41.07 -29.95 17.57
CA ASN A 488 41.93 -30.52 18.60
C ASN A 488 42.31 -31.98 18.33
N ALA A 489 41.43 -32.74 17.70
CA ALA A 489 41.67 -34.15 17.38
C ALA A 489 42.53 -34.34 16.11
N ASN A 490 42.38 -33.46 15.11
CA ASN A 490 42.98 -33.57 13.78
C ASN A 490 43.60 -32.23 13.32
N PRO A 491 44.56 -31.64 14.06
CA PRO A 491 45.10 -30.31 13.76
C PRO A 491 45.75 -30.21 12.37
N GLU A 492 46.28 -31.31 11.84
CA GLU A 492 46.87 -31.38 10.51
C GLU A 492 45.90 -31.04 9.37
N LYS A 493 44.58 -31.24 9.57
CA LYS A 493 43.53 -30.89 8.61
C LYS A 493 43.40 -29.38 8.43
N TYR A 494 43.73 -28.60 9.45
CA TYR A 494 43.45 -27.17 9.53
C TYR A 494 44.69 -26.28 9.39
N LEU A 495 45.87 -26.85 9.11
CA LEU A 495 47.15 -26.15 9.12
C LEU A 495 47.23 -24.91 8.22
N ASN A 496 46.49 -24.91 7.10
CA ASN A 496 46.51 -23.81 6.15
C ASN A 496 45.27 -22.93 6.24
N VAL A 497 44.39 -23.13 7.22
CA VAL A 497 43.20 -22.30 7.38
C VAL A 497 43.62 -20.87 7.66
N LYS A 498 43.14 -19.96 6.82
CA LYS A 498 43.37 -18.53 6.97
C LYS A 498 42.15 -17.80 7.49
N TYR A 499 40.95 -18.24 7.12
CA TYR A 499 39.71 -17.54 7.49
C TYR A 499 38.72 -18.47 8.19
N VAL A 500 38.10 -17.93 9.25
CA VAL A 500 36.86 -18.47 9.82
C VAL A 500 35.73 -17.51 9.47
N ILE A 501 34.92 -17.87 8.48
CA ILE A 501 33.86 -17.02 7.94
C ILE A 501 32.55 -17.30 8.68
N GLU A 502 32.01 -16.28 9.35
CA GLU A 502 30.70 -16.32 10.01
C GLU A 502 29.69 -15.33 9.41
N ASN A 503 28.43 -15.51 9.74
CA ASN A 503 27.35 -14.64 9.28
C ASN A 503 26.94 -13.68 10.41
N MET A 504 26.97 -12.37 10.15
CA MET A 504 26.74 -11.31 11.13
C MET A 504 25.50 -11.53 12.01
N GLN A 505 24.38 -11.89 11.38
CA GLN A 505 23.10 -12.09 12.05
C GLN A 505 23.08 -13.28 13.02
N SER A 506 24.15 -14.07 13.08
CA SER A 506 24.24 -15.31 13.84
C SER A 506 25.07 -15.18 15.14
N GLY A 507 25.54 -13.98 15.47
CA GLY A 507 26.36 -13.72 16.67
C GLY A 507 27.79 -14.29 16.56
N GLU A 508 28.52 -14.34 17.68
CA GLU A 508 29.94 -14.73 17.73
C GLU A 508 30.17 -16.25 17.75
N MET A 509 29.57 -16.99 16.81
CA MET A 509 29.71 -18.45 16.77
C MET A 509 31.11 -18.92 16.34
N ALA A 510 31.84 -18.13 15.55
CA ALA A 510 33.18 -18.48 15.08
C ALA A 510 34.27 -18.31 16.14
N LYS A 511 34.03 -17.53 17.20
CA LYS A 511 35.06 -17.15 18.17
C LYS A 511 35.81 -18.37 18.76
N GLY A 512 35.08 -19.37 19.23
CA GLY A 512 35.69 -20.59 19.79
C GLY A 512 36.46 -21.41 18.74
N ILE A 513 36.06 -21.35 17.47
CA ILE A 513 36.75 -22.03 16.36
C ILE A 513 38.08 -21.34 16.07
N GLU A 514 38.07 -19.99 15.99
CA GLU A 514 39.26 -19.16 15.82
C GLU A 514 40.26 -19.37 16.96
N GLU A 515 39.80 -19.30 18.21
CA GLU A 515 40.62 -19.54 19.40
C GLU A 515 41.28 -20.94 19.35
N ALA A 516 40.52 -21.96 18.99
CA ALA A 516 41.04 -23.33 18.86
C ALA A 516 42.10 -23.47 17.75
N LEU A 517 41.95 -22.75 16.63
CA LEU A 517 42.96 -22.73 15.56
C LEU A 517 44.24 -22.03 16.01
N ASN A 518 44.09 -20.88 16.68
CA ASN A 518 45.21 -20.11 17.22
C ASN A 518 46.00 -20.91 18.28
N ASP A 519 45.32 -21.67 19.14
CA ASP A 519 45.94 -22.58 20.11
C ASP A 519 46.77 -23.69 19.44
N GLN A 520 46.39 -24.11 18.21
CA GLN A 520 47.17 -25.04 17.39
C GLN A 520 48.28 -24.36 16.57
N GLY A 521 48.47 -23.05 16.74
CA GLY A 521 49.46 -22.24 16.02
C GLY A 521 49.06 -21.86 14.60
N VAL A 522 47.78 -22.02 14.23
CA VAL A 522 47.23 -21.58 12.96
C VAL A 522 46.67 -20.17 13.13
N GLN A 523 47.28 -19.18 12.47
CA GLN A 523 46.84 -17.78 12.53
C GLN A 523 45.63 -17.56 11.62
N ALA A 524 44.47 -18.05 12.06
CA ALA A 524 43.21 -17.84 11.36
C ALA A 524 42.60 -16.50 11.77
N GLU A 525 42.01 -15.79 10.82
CA GLU A 525 41.29 -14.53 11.00
C GLU A 525 39.79 -14.76 10.91
N ARG A 526 39.03 -14.17 11.83
CA ARG A 526 37.56 -14.13 11.74
C ARG A 526 37.13 -13.14 10.66
N VAL A 527 36.28 -13.61 9.75
CA VAL A 527 35.68 -12.81 8.66
C VAL A 527 34.17 -12.83 8.82
N ILE A 528 33.54 -11.66 8.77
CA ILE A 528 32.09 -11.53 8.97
C ILE A 528 31.46 -11.20 7.63
N PHE A 529 30.60 -12.09 7.14
CA PHE A 529 29.73 -11.82 6.01
C PHE A 529 28.37 -11.35 6.51
N THR A 530 27.64 -10.62 5.66
CA THR A 530 26.22 -10.35 5.85
C THR A 530 25.39 -11.00 4.73
N ASN A 531 24.14 -11.31 5.06
CA ASN A 531 23.18 -11.92 4.14
C ASN A 531 21.98 -11.02 3.79
N PHE A 532 21.90 -9.84 4.38
CA PHE A 532 20.70 -9.01 4.25
C PHE A 532 21.09 -7.58 3.87
N PRO A 533 20.50 -7.04 2.79
CA PRO A 533 20.52 -5.60 2.56
C PRO A 533 19.96 -4.86 3.79
N MET A 534 20.43 -3.64 4.03
CA MET A 534 20.09 -2.77 5.16
C MET A 534 20.49 -3.31 6.54
N SER A 535 21.38 -4.30 6.60
CA SER A 535 21.83 -4.89 7.87
C SER A 535 23.01 -4.15 8.49
N ILE A 536 23.78 -3.43 7.68
CA ILE A 536 24.95 -2.65 8.06
C ILE A 536 24.85 -1.32 7.31
N ALA A 537 25.23 -0.22 7.96
CA ALA A 537 25.24 1.09 7.31
C ALA A 537 26.12 1.07 6.05
N GLY A 538 25.57 1.52 4.92
CA GLY A 538 26.26 1.50 3.63
C GLY A 538 26.22 0.16 2.90
N VAL A 539 25.49 -0.83 3.44
CA VAL A 539 25.18 -2.10 2.77
C VAL A 539 23.67 -2.15 2.56
N GLU A 540 23.17 -1.37 1.60
CA GLU A 540 21.74 -1.09 1.43
C GLU A 540 21.07 -2.02 0.42
N SER A 541 21.84 -2.68 -0.46
CA SER A 541 21.36 -3.53 -1.55
C SER A 541 22.09 -4.87 -1.66
N ILE A 542 21.57 -5.83 -2.43
CA ILE A 542 22.25 -7.10 -2.73
C ILE A 542 23.62 -6.86 -3.40
N PRO A 543 23.77 -5.98 -4.40
CA PRO A 543 25.08 -5.56 -4.89
C PRO A 543 26.03 -5.14 -3.77
N ASP A 544 25.58 -4.35 -2.80
CA ASP A 544 26.43 -3.92 -1.68
C ASP A 544 26.79 -5.10 -0.77
N VAL A 545 25.88 -6.04 -0.53
CA VAL A 545 26.15 -7.27 0.24
C VAL A 545 27.24 -8.09 -0.44
N LEU A 546 27.16 -8.25 -1.76
CA LEU A 546 28.18 -8.95 -2.55
C LEU A 546 29.52 -8.21 -2.45
N ALA A 547 29.53 -6.90 -2.67
CA ALA A 547 30.74 -6.08 -2.58
C ALA A 547 31.39 -6.17 -1.18
N HIS A 548 30.59 -6.02 -0.11
CA HIS A 548 31.03 -6.13 1.28
C HIS A 548 31.66 -7.49 1.58
N ASN A 549 30.97 -8.58 1.23
CA ASN A 549 31.46 -9.94 1.50
C ASN A 549 32.74 -10.25 0.71
N LYS A 550 32.83 -9.79 -0.55
CA LYS A 550 34.07 -9.85 -1.34
C LYS A 550 35.21 -9.11 -0.65
N GLU A 551 34.99 -7.85 -0.28
CA GLU A 551 35.99 -6.99 0.35
C GLU A 551 36.48 -7.55 1.70
N ALA A 552 35.60 -8.18 2.47
CA ALA A 552 35.92 -8.78 3.77
C ALA A 552 37.01 -9.87 3.67
N VAL A 553 37.12 -10.56 2.53
CA VAL A 553 38.19 -11.55 2.27
C VAL A 553 39.39 -10.92 1.56
N MET A 554 39.15 -9.90 0.74
CA MET A 554 40.18 -9.24 -0.07
C MET A 554 41.04 -8.24 0.71
N ALA A 555 40.52 -7.71 1.82
CA ALA A 555 41.23 -6.76 2.67
C ALA A 555 42.54 -7.37 3.22
N PRO A 556 43.62 -6.57 3.33
CA PRO A 556 44.84 -7.03 3.99
C PRO A 556 44.55 -7.37 5.46
N ALA A 557 45.12 -8.48 5.93
CA ALA A 557 45.07 -8.98 7.30
C ALA A 557 44.98 -7.85 8.34
N ARG A 558 43.79 -7.63 8.94
CA ARG A 558 43.65 -6.75 10.10
C ARG A 558 44.31 -7.48 11.27
N LYS A 559 45.45 -6.97 11.74
CA LYS A 559 46.00 -7.39 13.02
C LYS A 559 45.04 -6.93 14.11
N TYR A 560 44.14 -7.80 14.55
CA TYR A 560 43.55 -7.67 15.88
C TYR A 560 44.65 -8.00 16.89
N SER A 561 45.32 -6.97 17.43
CA SER A 561 46.16 -7.13 18.60
C SER A 561 45.37 -6.71 19.84
N GLU A 562 45.29 -7.60 20.82
CA GLU A 562 44.93 -7.25 22.19
C GLU A 562 45.97 -6.25 22.76
N SER A 563 45.82 -4.95 22.53
CA SER A 563 46.60 -3.91 23.23
C SER A 563 45.99 -2.53 23.07
N ASP A 564 45.68 -1.85 24.17
CA ASP A 564 45.60 -0.38 24.36
C ASP A 564 45.36 0.50 23.09
N ASP A 565 44.39 0.16 22.25
CA ASP A 565 44.20 0.83 20.97
C ASP A 565 43.58 2.22 21.18
N ASP A 566 44.14 3.19 20.46
CA ASP A 566 43.58 4.52 20.32
C ASP A 566 42.63 4.47 19.12
N TRP A 567 41.32 4.56 19.37
CA TRP A 567 40.34 4.62 18.29
C TRP A 567 40.21 6.07 17.81
N GLU A 568 40.52 6.31 16.54
CA GLU A 568 40.43 7.63 15.92
C GLU A 568 39.20 7.73 15.02
N ALA A 569 38.40 8.77 15.22
CA ALA A 569 37.30 9.13 14.34
C ALA A 569 37.60 10.52 13.73
N PRO A 570 37.99 10.60 12.45
CA PRO A 570 38.22 11.87 11.77
C PRO A 570 36.95 12.45 11.16
N ALA A 571 36.79 13.78 11.24
CA ALA A 571 35.79 14.54 10.52
C ALA A 571 36.40 15.81 9.90
N ALA A 572 35.80 16.28 8.81
CA ALA A 572 36.22 17.47 8.08
C ALA A 572 35.03 18.43 7.93
N GLN A 573 35.32 19.74 7.95
CA GLN A 573 34.34 20.81 7.70
C GLN A 573 33.13 20.81 8.64
N LEU A 574 33.35 20.75 9.95
CA LEU A 574 32.26 20.81 10.92
C LEU A 574 31.68 22.23 10.99
N GLY A 575 30.38 22.36 10.67
CA GLY A 575 29.63 23.62 10.79
C GLY A 575 29.39 24.02 12.24
N ALA A 576 29.40 25.33 12.52
CA ALA A 576 29.09 25.85 13.85
C ALA A 576 27.61 25.62 14.18
N GLY A 577 27.32 25.01 15.32
CA GLY A 577 25.95 24.71 15.76
C GLY A 577 25.27 23.54 15.05
N GLU A 578 26.00 22.79 14.22
CA GLU A 578 25.52 21.57 13.55
C GLU A 578 25.96 20.33 14.33
N GLU A 579 25.12 19.31 14.38
CA GLU A 579 25.47 18.01 14.96
C GLU A 579 26.38 17.24 14.00
N ASN A 580 27.53 16.82 14.49
CA ASN A 580 28.53 16.07 13.73
C ASN A 580 28.83 14.76 14.45
N GLU A 581 28.70 13.64 13.74
CA GLU A 581 28.85 12.31 14.33
C GLU A 581 30.24 11.72 14.12
N PHE A 582 30.75 11.08 15.16
CA PHE A 582 32.01 10.35 15.19
C PHE A 582 31.73 8.92 15.64
N CYS A 583 31.94 7.94 14.76
CA CYS A 583 31.69 6.53 15.05
C CYS A 583 32.99 5.78 15.35
N PHE A 584 32.94 4.89 16.34
CA PHE A 584 34.08 4.12 16.81
C PHE A 584 33.74 2.63 16.75
N GLU A 585 34.45 1.87 15.92
CA GLU A 585 34.24 0.41 15.80
C GLU A 585 35.03 -0.35 16.88
N GLY A 586 34.34 -1.16 17.69
CA GLY A 586 34.97 -2.05 18.68
C GLY A 586 35.41 -1.39 19.99
N CYS A 587 35.13 -0.09 20.17
CA CYS A 587 35.32 0.63 21.44
C CYS A 587 34.04 0.56 22.31
N ALA A 588 34.16 0.65 23.64
CA ALA A 588 32.98 0.79 24.51
C ALA A 588 32.15 2.05 24.20
N VAL A 589 32.78 3.11 23.70
CA VAL A 589 32.11 4.28 23.11
C VAL A 589 31.85 3.96 21.65
N SER A 590 30.60 3.97 21.20
CA SER A 590 30.23 3.63 19.81
C SER A 590 30.05 4.87 18.95
N ARG A 591 29.55 5.96 19.54
CA ARG A 591 29.24 7.22 18.83
C ARG A 591 29.49 8.43 19.72
N ILE A 592 30.01 9.50 19.16
CA ILE A 592 30.01 10.83 19.76
C ILE A 592 29.34 11.79 18.79
N ALA A 593 28.20 12.36 19.16
CA ALA A 593 27.57 13.44 18.43
C ALA A 593 28.01 14.76 19.06
N LEU A 594 28.71 15.61 18.29
CA LEU A 594 29.33 16.85 18.75
C LEU A 594 28.73 18.05 18.02
N ILE A 595 28.35 19.08 18.77
CA ILE A 595 27.90 20.37 18.27
C ILE A 595 28.94 21.42 18.67
N PRO A 596 29.81 21.87 17.72
CA PRO A 596 30.84 22.85 18.03
C PRO A 596 30.27 24.28 18.03
N GLU A 597 30.73 25.14 18.94
CA GLU A 597 30.31 26.56 18.99
C GLU A 597 30.77 27.38 17.76
N GLY A 598 31.86 26.94 17.11
CA GLY A 598 32.44 27.58 15.94
C GLY A 598 32.84 26.57 14.87
N ALA A 599 32.99 27.03 13.62
CA ALA A 599 33.33 26.14 12.51
C ALA A 599 34.75 25.58 12.63
N ILE A 600 34.91 24.28 12.39
CA ILE A 600 36.19 23.57 12.53
C ILE A 600 36.55 22.91 11.19
N GLY A 601 37.74 23.23 10.66
CA GLY A 601 38.17 22.72 9.35
C GLY A 601 38.42 21.20 9.35
N SER A 602 38.99 20.66 10.43
CA SER A 602 39.17 19.23 10.64
C SER A 602 39.30 18.95 12.13
N LEU A 603 38.68 17.86 12.58
CA LEU A 603 38.73 17.39 13.95
C LEU A 603 38.92 15.87 13.95
N ILE A 604 39.82 15.37 14.77
CA ILE A 604 39.93 13.96 15.09
C ILE A 604 39.55 13.80 16.55
N LEU A 605 38.61 12.92 16.85
CA LEU A 605 38.36 12.47 18.22
C LEU A 605 39.07 11.14 18.43
N THR A 606 39.92 11.08 19.45
CA THR A 606 40.57 9.84 19.88
C THR A 606 39.89 9.36 21.14
N ALA A 607 39.29 8.16 21.10
CA ALA A 607 38.80 7.45 22.27
C ALA A 607 39.80 6.35 22.64
N LYS A 608 40.14 6.26 23.93
CA LYS A 608 41.07 5.26 24.45
C LYS A 608 40.48 4.61 25.70
N GLU A 609 40.44 3.29 25.74
CA GLU A 609 40.20 2.56 26.99
C GLU A 609 41.48 2.56 27.83
N VAL A 610 41.40 3.00 29.09
CA VAL A 610 42.56 3.10 29.98
C VAL A 610 42.46 2.10 31.12
N ALA A 611 43.47 1.23 31.25
CA ALA A 611 43.50 0.22 32.31
C ALA A 611 43.67 0.82 33.72
N SER A 612 44.26 2.02 33.84
CA SER A 612 44.43 2.73 35.10
C SER A 612 44.50 4.25 34.89
N LEU A 613 43.94 5.01 35.82
CA LEU A 613 43.98 6.48 35.79
C LEU A 613 45.39 7.03 36.07
N PRO A 614 45.75 8.21 35.54
CA PRO A 614 46.96 8.93 35.92
C PRO A 614 47.02 9.16 37.44
N GLY A 615 48.22 9.11 38.04
CA GLY A 615 48.40 9.17 39.51
C GLY A 615 47.96 10.48 40.21
N GLU A 616 47.49 11.47 39.46
CA GLU A 616 46.90 12.72 39.97
C GLU A 616 45.37 12.66 40.07
N ILE A 617 44.74 11.62 39.49
CA ILE A 617 43.30 11.40 39.48
C ILE A 617 42.98 10.22 40.40
N GLU A 618 42.33 10.50 41.52
CA GLU A 618 41.82 9.46 42.41
C GLU A 618 40.66 8.71 41.71
N PRO A 619 40.57 7.37 41.82
CA PRO A 619 39.45 6.60 41.30
C PRO A 619 38.09 7.07 41.87
N PRO A 620 37.00 6.99 41.09
CA PRO A 620 35.66 7.29 41.59
C PRO A 620 35.25 6.30 42.69
N GLU A 621 34.40 6.75 43.62
CA GLU A 621 33.94 5.91 44.75
C GLU A 621 33.05 4.74 44.30
N ASN A 622 32.39 4.87 43.14
CA ASN A 622 31.46 3.89 42.60
C ASN A 622 32.19 2.72 41.93
N THR A 623 31.56 1.54 41.94
CA THR A 623 32.01 0.39 41.15
C THR A 623 32.14 0.79 39.69
N THR A 624 33.35 0.62 39.12
CA THR A 624 33.66 1.05 37.75
C THR A 624 33.67 -0.14 36.81
N TYR A 625 33.02 0.00 35.65
CA TYR A 625 33.08 -0.93 34.53
C TYR A 625 34.36 -0.72 33.73
N ARG A 626 34.57 0.50 33.22
CA ARG A 626 35.73 0.90 32.40
C ARG A 626 36.09 2.36 32.63
N TYR A 627 37.37 2.68 32.44
CA TYR A 627 37.85 4.06 32.31
C TYR A 627 38.14 4.35 30.83
N LEU A 628 37.87 5.59 30.42
CA LEU A 628 38.04 6.07 29.06
C LEU A 628 38.80 7.40 29.09
N ALA A 629 39.59 7.67 28.06
CA ALA A 629 40.14 8.99 27.77
C ALA A 629 39.67 9.39 26.37
N ILE A 630 38.94 10.50 26.27
CA ILE A 630 38.51 11.05 24.98
C ILE A 630 39.27 12.35 24.77
N THR A 631 40.02 12.45 23.67
CA THR A 631 40.88 13.59 23.38
C THR A 631 40.59 14.12 21.98
N PRO A 632 40.09 15.35 21.83
CA PRO A 632 40.00 16.00 20.54
C PRO A 632 41.38 16.47 20.06
N SER A 633 41.58 16.49 18.75
CA SER A 633 42.77 17.08 18.12
C SER A 633 42.81 18.61 18.16
N SER A 634 41.73 19.26 18.60
CA SER A 634 41.61 20.72 18.73
C SER A 634 41.24 21.14 20.15
N GLU A 635 42.01 22.08 20.71
CA GLU A 635 41.72 22.68 22.02
C GLU A 635 40.38 23.44 22.05
N SER A 636 39.88 23.89 20.89
CA SER A 636 38.62 24.65 20.79
C SER A 636 37.38 23.89 21.24
N VAL A 637 37.45 22.56 21.33
CA VAL A 637 36.34 21.69 21.76
C VAL A 637 36.70 20.89 23.02
N GLN A 638 37.87 21.15 23.62
CA GLN A 638 38.32 20.44 24.82
C GLN A 638 37.44 20.77 26.03
N GLU A 639 37.18 22.05 26.22
CA GLU A 639 36.35 22.62 27.28
C GLU A 639 35.40 23.58 26.54
N ASN A 640 34.08 23.45 26.70
CA ASN A 640 33.02 24.22 26.00
C ASN A 640 32.58 23.67 24.63
N CYS A 641 32.09 22.43 24.63
CA CYS A 641 31.28 21.90 23.53
C CYS A 641 29.94 21.39 24.05
N GLU A 642 28.99 21.10 23.17
CA GLU A 642 27.84 20.27 23.49
C GLU A 642 28.01 18.93 22.78
N ALA A 643 28.07 17.83 23.54
CA ALA A 643 28.23 16.51 22.95
C ALA A 643 27.41 15.43 23.67
N TRP A 644 27.04 14.41 22.91
CA TRP A 644 26.43 13.19 23.39
C TRP A 644 27.35 12.02 23.10
N ILE A 645 27.70 11.28 24.14
CA ILE A 645 28.56 10.09 24.07
C ILE A 645 27.66 8.87 24.21
N GLU A 646 27.57 8.07 23.17
CA GLU A 646 26.92 6.76 23.22
C GLU A 646 27.92 5.68 23.56
N PHE A 647 27.56 4.84 24.52
CA PHE A 647 28.42 3.78 25.01
C PHE A 647 27.63 2.54 25.38
N SER A 648 28.33 1.42 25.49
CA SER A 648 27.74 0.14 25.79
C SER A 648 28.35 -0.53 27.02
N VAL A 649 27.54 -1.33 27.72
CA VAL A 649 27.96 -2.18 28.83
C VAL A 649 27.52 -3.61 28.54
N GLY A 650 28.45 -4.55 28.62
CA GLY A 650 28.13 -5.97 28.42
C GLY A 650 27.06 -6.47 29.40
N GLU A 651 25.99 -7.07 28.88
CA GLU A 651 24.89 -7.63 29.67
C GLU A 651 25.38 -8.78 30.57
N SER A 652 26.40 -9.51 30.13
CA SER A 652 27.07 -10.54 30.94
C SER A 652 27.68 -9.96 32.21
N TRP A 653 28.28 -8.76 32.14
CA TRP A 653 28.85 -8.07 33.30
C TRP A 653 27.76 -7.55 34.24
N LEU A 654 26.68 -6.97 33.70
CA LEU A 654 25.52 -6.51 34.48
C LEU A 654 24.90 -7.69 35.25
N THR A 655 24.69 -8.80 34.57
CA THR A 655 24.12 -10.03 35.14
C THR A 655 25.03 -10.64 36.20
N GLU A 656 26.34 -10.74 35.94
CA GLU A 656 27.32 -11.27 36.90
C GLU A 656 27.35 -10.45 38.19
N LYS A 657 27.23 -9.14 38.08
CA LYS A 657 27.30 -8.22 39.23
C LYS A 657 25.94 -7.89 39.86
N GLY A 658 24.83 -8.35 39.26
CA GLY A 658 23.48 -8.05 39.72
C GLY A 658 23.13 -6.57 39.66
N ILE A 659 23.56 -5.90 38.58
CA ILE A 659 23.35 -4.47 38.33
C ILE A 659 22.17 -4.33 37.36
N GLU A 660 21.20 -3.48 37.70
CA GLU A 660 20.09 -3.17 36.80
C GLU A 660 20.55 -2.18 35.71
N PRO A 661 19.98 -2.21 34.48
CA PRO A 661 20.39 -1.29 33.42
C PRO A 661 20.31 0.19 33.80
N LEU A 662 19.29 0.59 34.59
CA LEU A 662 19.14 1.99 35.04
C LEU A 662 20.15 2.41 36.13
N ASP A 663 20.98 1.49 36.61
CA ASP A 663 22.01 1.78 37.62
C ASP A 663 23.36 2.16 36.98
N ILE A 664 23.41 2.39 35.66
CA ILE A 664 24.64 2.75 34.94
C ILE A 664 24.65 4.24 34.63
N VAL A 665 25.77 4.91 34.95
CA VAL A 665 26.02 6.30 34.54
C VAL A 665 27.42 6.47 33.98
N MET A 666 27.57 7.39 33.05
CA MET A 666 28.89 7.92 32.71
C MET A 666 29.22 9.10 33.64
N ILE A 667 30.45 9.11 34.14
CA ILE A 667 31.00 10.24 34.90
C ILE A 667 32.25 10.75 34.21
N HIS A 668 32.53 12.05 34.32
CA HIS A 668 33.72 12.68 33.75
C HIS A 668 34.56 13.39 34.82
N TYR A 669 35.86 13.51 34.62
CA TYR A 669 36.76 14.16 35.56
C TYR A 669 37.03 15.61 35.13
N HIS A 670 36.50 16.55 35.90
CA HIS A 670 36.61 17.98 35.61
C HIS A 670 36.80 18.79 36.89
N ASP A 671 37.63 19.83 36.84
CA ASP A 671 37.96 20.71 37.99
C ASP A 671 38.42 19.98 39.27
N GLY A 672 39.15 18.87 39.11
CA GLY A 672 39.69 18.10 40.22
C GLY A 672 38.68 17.16 40.91
N ALA A 673 37.51 16.91 40.29
CA ALA A 673 36.49 16.02 40.82
C ALA A 673 35.78 15.22 39.71
N TRP A 674 35.25 14.05 40.08
CA TRP A 674 34.33 13.30 39.23
C TRP A 674 32.93 13.92 39.28
N GLN A 675 32.35 14.20 38.12
CA GLN A 675 30.99 14.73 37.98
C GLN A 675 30.13 13.75 37.18
N ILE A 676 28.89 13.56 37.60
CA ILE A 676 27.94 12.66 36.94
C ILE A 676 27.37 13.34 35.71
N LEU A 677 27.33 12.62 34.59
CA LEU A 677 26.69 13.06 33.36
C LEU A 677 25.24 12.60 33.32
N ASP A 678 24.38 13.44 32.72
CA ASP A 678 23.01 13.06 32.42
C ASP A 678 23.04 11.89 31.43
N THR A 679 22.57 10.72 31.88
CA THR A 679 22.74 9.43 31.17
C THR A 679 21.38 8.83 30.90
N GLU A 680 21.13 8.49 29.64
CA GLU A 680 19.91 7.84 29.20
C GLU A 680 20.20 6.40 28.75
N TYR A 681 19.37 5.47 29.18
CA TYR A 681 19.35 4.09 28.73
C TYR A 681 18.51 3.98 27.45
N LEU A 682 19.15 3.50 26.38
CA LEU A 682 18.58 3.40 25.04
C LEU A 682 17.97 2.02 24.74
N GLY A 683 18.30 1.02 25.55
CA GLY A 683 17.85 -0.35 25.36
C GLY A 683 18.99 -1.36 25.44
N THR A 684 18.67 -2.64 25.32
CA THR A 684 19.65 -3.73 25.27
C THR A 684 19.47 -4.47 23.94
N THR A 685 20.56 -4.59 23.20
CA THR A 685 20.59 -5.26 21.89
C THR A 685 21.92 -6.03 21.80
N ASN A 686 21.92 -7.23 21.20
CA ASN A 686 23.15 -8.01 20.98
C ASN A 686 23.99 -8.30 22.25
N GLY A 687 23.35 -8.50 23.41
CA GLY A 687 24.04 -8.82 24.66
C GLY A 687 24.80 -7.65 25.30
N VAL A 688 24.51 -6.41 24.86
CA VAL A 688 25.03 -5.18 25.46
C VAL A 688 23.90 -4.19 25.74
N ALA A 689 23.94 -3.56 26.91
CA ALA A 689 23.07 -2.45 27.27
C ALA A 689 23.66 -1.14 26.72
N ILE A 690 22.87 -0.35 26.00
CA ILE A 690 23.28 0.85 25.28
C ILE A 690 22.79 2.09 26.04
N TYR A 691 23.66 3.09 26.14
CA TYR A 691 23.41 4.34 26.84
C TYR A 691 23.88 5.54 26.02
N ARG A 692 23.34 6.72 26.28
CA ARG A 692 23.90 8.00 25.83
C ARG A 692 24.08 8.95 27.01
N ALA A 693 25.21 9.65 27.08
CA ALA A 693 25.50 10.61 28.14
C ALA A 693 25.84 11.99 27.57
N ARG A 694 25.24 13.04 28.13
CA ARG A 694 25.50 14.42 27.72
C ARG A 694 26.76 14.95 28.40
N CYS A 695 27.72 15.45 27.64
CA CYS A 695 28.93 16.08 28.16
C CYS A 695 29.16 17.49 27.57
N THR A 696 29.86 18.34 28.32
CA THR A 696 30.17 19.72 27.93
C THR A 696 31.66 19.97 27.66
N GLY A 697 32.44 18.90 27.62
CA GLY A 697 33.89 18.90 27.44
C GLY A 697 34.45 17.49 27.53
N PHE A 698 35.66 17.31 27.02
CA PHE A 698 36.33 16.01 26.96
C PHE A 698 37.43 15.91 28.03
N SER A 699 37.51 14.76 28.69
CA SER A 699 38.48 14.48 29.76
C SER A 699 38.68 12.96 29.93
N TYR A 700 39.02 12.53 31.15
CA TYR A 700 38.88 11.14 31.55
C TYR A 700 37.43 10.87 31.96
N PHE A 701 36.88 9.79 31.46
CA PHE A 701 35.54 9.31 31.78
C PHE A 701 35.63 7.97 32.50
N ALA A 702 34.58 7.65 33.26
CA ALA A 702 34.38 6.33 33.81
C ALA A 702 32.91 5.92 33.63
N ILE A 703 32.69 4.66 33.27
CA ILE A 703 31.35 4.06 33.28
C ILE A 703 31.19 3.41 34.64
N THR A 704 30.24 3.86 35.46
CA THR A 704 30.13 3.45 36.86
C THR A 704 28.72 3.05 37.24
N VAL A 705 28.62 2.30 38.34
CA VAL A 705 27.36 1.88 38.93
C VAL A 705 26.88 2.94 39.92
N LEU A 706 25.76 3.58 39.61
CA LEU A 706 25.03 4.48 40.48
C LEU A 706 23.54 4.09 40.44
N PRO A 707 22.98 3.51 41.52
CA PRO A 707 21.60 3.04 41.52
C PRO A 707 20.58 4.11 41.12
N GLY A 708 19.78 3.81 40.09
CA GLY A 708 18.81 4.73 39.48
C GLY A 708 19.42 5.99 38.87
N GLY A 709 20.69 5.93 38.46
CA GLY A 709 21.42 7.07 37.93
C GLY A 709 21.11 7.40 36.46
N ALA A 710 20.59 6.44 35.68
CA ALA A 710 20.12 6.67 34.31
C ALA A 710 18.60 6.78 34.20
N THR A 711 18.13 7.49 33.17
CA THR A 711 16.72 7.60 32.79
C THR A 711 16.44 6.85 31.49
N PHE A 712 15.18 6.55 31.17
CA PHE A 712 14.84 6.10 29.81
C PHE A 712 14.90 7.28 28.84
N ALA A 713 15.33 7.05 27.60
CA ALA A 713 15.24 8.08 26.56
C ALA A 713 13.78 8.42 26.23
N GLU A 714 13.45 9.71 26.22
CA GLU A 714 12.14 10.18 25.75
C GLU A 714 12.08 10.13 24.21
N THR A 715 11.06 9.47 23.65
CA THR A 715 10.82 9.39 22.20
C THR A 715 10.48 10.78 21.65
N THR A 716 11.48 11.48 21.11
CA THR A 716 11.30 12.79 20.49
C THR A 716 11.07 12.60 18.98
N ALA A 717 9.81 12.52 18.57
CA ALA A 717 9.43 12.57 17.17
C ALA A 717 9.57 14.02 16.65
N SER A 718 10.60 14.29 15.83
CA SER A 718 10.72 15.53 15.07
C SER A 718 9.76 15.49 13.87
N HIS A 719 8.53 16.00 14.06
CA HIS A 719 7.60 16.30 12.97
C HIS A 719 7.60 17.81 12.71
N GLN A 720 8.05 18.23 11.53
CA GLN A 720 7.70 19.56 11.00
C GLN A 720 6.19 19.61 10.82
N THR A 721 5.53 20.49 11.57
CA THR A 721 4.07 20.67 11.54
C THR A 721 3.73 21.81 10.59
N ILE A 722 3.00 21.51 9.51
CA ILE A 722 2.19 22.49 8.79
C ILE A 722 0.89 22.65 9.60
N GLU A 723 0.61 23.88 10.04
CA GLU A 723 -0.60 24.22 10.78
C GLU A 723 -1.85 24.11 9.89
N THR A 724 -2.78 23.24 10.26
CA THR A 724 -4.19 23.36 9.86
C THR A 724 -5.05 23.39 11.13
N ASN A 725 -5.67 24.54 11.36
CA ASN A 725 -6.66 24.76 12.40
C ASN A 725 -7.85 23.82 12.19
N GLU A 726 -8.19 23.02 13.19
CA GLU A 726 -9.60 22.69 13.42
C GLU A 726 -9.90 22.46 14.90
N SER A 727 -10.97 23.11 15.33
CA SER A 727 -11.45 23.22 16.68
C SER A 727 -12.12 21.93 17.18
N THR A 728 -11.81 21.59 18.42
CA THR A 728 -12.43 20.62 19.31
C THR A 728 -13.96 20.67 19.34
N GLU A 729 -14.61 19.52 19.17
CA GLU A 729 -15.76 19.15 20.01
C GLU A 729 -15.65 17.69 20.46
N SER A 730 -15.73 17.53 21.77
CA SER A 730 -15.53 16.31 22.54
C SER A 730 -16.84 15.55 22.62
N ASN A 731 -16.84 14.22 22.42
CA ASN A 731 -17.93 13.41 22.94
C ASN A 731 -17.44 12.08 23.51
N SER A 732 -17.83 11.87 24.76
CA SER A 732 -17.35 10.83 25.67
C SER A 732 -18.14 9.54 25.43
N ILE A 733 -17.47 8.43 25.19
CA ILE A 733 -18.10 7.11 25.06
C ILE A 733 -18.35 6.54 26.46
N VAL A 734 -19.63 6.34 26.79
CA VAL A 734 -20.09 5.61 27.96
C VAL A 734 -20.13 4.12 27.64
N THR A 735 -19.37 3.36 28.42
CA THR A 735 -19.33 1.90 28.45
C THR A 735 -20.71 1.32 28.79
N THR A 736 -21.23 0.43 27.94
CA THR A 736 -22.30 -0.50 28.35
C THR A 736 -21.99 -1.92 27.86
N THR A 737 -21.67 -2.77 28.83
CA THR A 737 -21.45 -4.22 28.73
C THR A 737 -22.67 -4.97 28.21
N LYS A 738 -22.48 -5.85 27.22
CA LYS A 738 -23.47 -6.85 26.77
C LYS A 738 -23.11 -8.24 27.31
N PRO A 739 -24.06 -9.03 27.85
CA PRO A 739 -23.80 -10.39 28.32
C PRO A 739 -23.75 -11.41 27.17
N GLN A 740 -22.84 -12.37 27.37
CA GLN A 740 -22.57 -13.58 26.61
C GLN A 740 -23.76 -14.55 26.57
N ALA A 741 -24.02 -15.18 25.42
CA ALA A 741 -24.96 -16.29 25.29
C ALA A 741 -24.28 -17.47 24.57
N GLN A 742 -24.32 -18.62 25.24
CA GLN A 742 -23.74 -19.90 24.85
C GLN A 742 -24.83 -20.81 24.24
N ALA A 743 -24.42 -21.62 23.27
CA ALA A 743 -25.25 -22.49 22.43
C ALA A 743 -25.91 -23.69 23.15
N ALA A 744 -27.05 -24.18 22.63
CA ALA A 744 -27.26 -25.58 22.15
C ALA A 744 -28.76 -25.96 21.88
N VAL A 745 -29.08 -26.19 20.59
CA VAL A 745 -29.78 -27.32 19.88
C VAL A 745 -31.05 -28.06 20.46
N PRO A 746 -31.79 -28.93 19.71
CA PRO A 746 -33.07 -28.65 19.03
C PRO A 746 -34.26 -29.57 19.45
N THR A 747 -35.52 -29.30 19.04
CA THR A 747 -36.57 -30.34 18.88
C THR A 747 -37.71 -29.90 17.95
N GLU A 748 -38.12 -30.80 17.05
CA GLU A 748 -39.30 -30.74 16.16
C GLU A 748 -40.65 -30.86 16.92
N THR A 749 -41.72 -30.25 16.41
CA THR A 749 -42.98 -30.93 15.96
C THR A 749 -44.10 -29.90 15.70
N THR A 750 -44.77 -30.10 14.55
CA THR A 750 -45.98 -29.53 13.93
C THR A 750 -47.13 -29.01 14.81
N ALA A 751 -47.77 -27.90 14.39
CA ALA A 751 -49.16 -27.85 13.87
C ALA A 751 -49.67 -26.40 13.62
N SER A 752 -50.53 -26.29 12.61
CA SER A 752 -51.16 -25.10 12.00
C SER A 752 -52.16 -24.36 12.90
N SER A 753 -52.22 -23.02 12.78
CA SER A 753 -53.43 -22.21 13.03
C SER A 753 -53.30 -20.80 12.41
N THR A 754 -54.32 -20.43 11.65
CA THR A 754 -54.63 -19.15 11.01
C THR A 754 -54.89 -18.00 12.00
N ALA A 755 -54.56 -16.76 11.59
CA ALA A 755 -55.43 -15.56 11.52
C ALA A 755 -54.79 -14.21 11.96
N ALA A 756 -54.84 -13.27 11.01
CA ALA A 756 -55.05 -11.82 11.09
C ALA A 756 -53.91 -10.84 11.49
N PRO A 757 -53.78 -9.68 10.79
CA PRO A 757 -52.67 -8.74 10.92
C PRO A 757 -52.90 -7.62 11.95
N PRO A 758 -51.83 -6.99 12.50
CA PRO A 758 -51.95 -5.93 13.49
C PRO A 758 -52.27 -4.56 12.87
N GLN A 759 -53.09 -3.81 13.60
CA GLN A 759 -53.56 -2.46 13.29
C GLN A 759 -52.46 -1.41 13.42
N THR A 760 -52.44 -0.49 12.46
CA THR A 760 -51.65 0.75 12.45
C THR A 760 -52.32 1.81 13.34
N THR A 761 -51.52 2.56 14.10
CA THR A 761 -51.96 3.76 14.84
C THR A 761 -51.29 4.98 14.20
N PRO A 762 -52.02 6.04 13.82
CA PRO A 762 -51.43 7.22 13.19
C PRO A 762 -50.90 8.21 14.24
N GLN A 763 -49.64 8.62 14.09
CA GLN A 763 -49.01 9.66 14.89
C GLN A 763 -49.14 11.01 14.16
N GLN A 764 -49.91 11.93 14.74
CA GLN A 764 -50.08 13.31 14.28
C GLN A 764 -48.88 14.17 14.68
N SER A 765 -48.35 14.93 13.72
CA SER A 765 -47.47 16.10 13.96
C SER A 765 -48.28 17.40 13.80
N PRO A 766 -48.06 18.43 14.64
CA PRO A 766 -48.83 19.66 14.60
C PRO A 766 -48.19 20.74 13.69
N ILE A 767 -48.99 21.31 12.80
CA ILE A 767 -48.71 22.59 12.12
C ILE A 767 -49.65 23.65 12.69
N GLY A 768 -49.10 24.78 13.12
CA GLY A 768 -49.84 25.98 13.49
C GLY A 768 -49.29 27.20 12.71
N PRO A 769 -50.14 28.17 12.30
CA PRO A 769 -49.80 29.20 11.31
C PRO A 769 -49.25 30.48 11.95
N VAL A 770 -48.28 31.13 11.31
CA VAL A 770 -47.88 32.52 11.61
C VAL A 770 -47.85 33.32 10.32
N PHE A 771 -48.78 34.27 10.21
CA PHE A 771 -48.74 35.40 9.27
C PHE A 771 -47.79 36.47 9.82
N PHE A 772 -46.97 37.09 8.97
CA PHE A 772 -46.79 38.55 8.96
C PHE A 772 -46.22 39.04 7.61
N PHE A 773 -46.86 40.09 7.10
CA PHE A 773 -46.56 40.87 5.90
C PHE A 773 -45.19 41.59 5.99
N ALA A 774 -44.45 41.67 4.88
CA ALA A 774 -43.91 42.94 4.32
C ALA A 774 -42.93 42.69 3.16
N LEU A 775 -43.36 42.89 1.91
CA LEU A 775 -42.46 43.33 0.84
C LEU A 775 -43.24 44.08 -0.26
N ALA A 776 -43.61 45.33 0.05
CA ALA A 776 -44.11 46.29 -0.92
C ALA A 776 -43.52 47.67 -0.59
N ALA A 777 -42.21 47.83 -0.75
CA ALA A 777 -41.54 49.10 -0.46
C ALA A 777 -40.19 49.29 -1.20
N VAL A 778 -40.04 48.83 -2.45
CA VAL A 778 -38.81 49.13 -3.22
C VAL A 778 -39.08 49.88 -4.53
N VAL A 779 -40.32 49.99 -5.01
CA VAL A 779 -40.59 50.72 -6.28
C VAL A 779 -40.88 52.22 -6.08
N PHE A 780 -41.00 52.73 -4.85
CA PHE A 780 -41.26 54.16 -4.59
C PHE A 780 -40.02 55.02 -4.28
N GLY A 781 -38.81 54.44 -4.35
CA GLY A 781 -37.55 55.15 -4.06
C GLY A 781 -36.96 55.99 -5.20
N LEU A 782 -37.52 55.89 -6.42
CA LEU A 782 -36.90 56.43 -7.64
C LEU A 782 -37.82 57.40 -8.40
N MET A 783 -38.45 58.35 -7.70
CA MET A 783 -39.11 59.50 -8.37
C MET A 783 -39.13 60.77 -7.51
N ARG A 784 -38.08 61.01 -6.71
CA ARG A 784 -37.92 62.27 -5.97
C ARG A 784 -36.50 62.82 -5.99
N ARG A 785 -35.89 62.91 -7.17
CA ARG A 785 -34.90 63.95 -7.53
C ARG A 785 -35.06 64.30 -9.01
N ILE A 786 -35.27 65.60 -9.25
CA ILE A 786 -35.56 66.36 -10.48
C ILE A 786 -37.05 66.48 -10.81
#